data_AF-A0A7S4WB76-F1
#
_entry.id   AF-A0A7S4WB76-F1
#
_cell.length_a   1.000
_cell.length_b   1.000
_cell.length_c   1.000
_cell.angle_alpha   90.00
_cell.angle_beta   90.00
_cell.angle_gamma   90.00
#
_symmetry.space_group_name_H-M   'P 1'
#
loop_
_entity.id
_entity.type
_entity.pdbx_description
1 polymer ?
#
loop_
_entity_poly.entity_id
_entity_poly.type
_entity_poly.pdbx_seq_one_letter_code
_entity_poly.pdbx_strand_id
1 'polypeptide(L)'
;MTQAYAASPKCGTSRYSTVTGRYASRSSEGRKKAIRSGVTDPSDVSIGNTKLKDDRSVVDGNDCSENNLAQVFKNNDYVTGMVGKWHLSKTANLGDTVEAVKAEIESCGFMDVEAMYPDNFQDFDTWSSNIDHNMEYVAYKAVEFIEENANNDFFLYVNPTAPHSPDVLTAMSKDCRITVDGDFRSTMSTGWSVEGMTKEFGDDCMLYRANVRERAQSTSTHDLGSIWVDDAVGAIYKALERTSQLDDTVILFQLDHGKAGKDEIWEGGIRIPQFIHYPNGFGTASRTWDGMVSTIDVGPTFLDYAGISESNPHMYPMDGRSWKNAIDNILGSGDDWKANRCLFFESSEERSVRCGCDKYFQLSSSSPEKAEAAANGWPGWNTNTAEALVDLCDTSGNYVVADLSVTSPEAVNIIASEPQKAFELSGLLQCHLDKTKADVAPTYFECGGNTATPPPTPATLPPTPAPSLRGTTINPTNPPEEDTTPPIVHFFNTEAGTYLTTNTPVFHVWASDDSSIRSVKFQLRDPSGNIRNQVNGDLAEVSIDHEKWASPQMTLDESGEWAWRARVTDNSAARNQFLMPWVHFHFLGGDSPVAAAVGIIRAEIEELINGNNALRPKFLRLGFHDCVGGCDGCVNMDNGDNAGLDVPIDALVPIVEKYAHNAHITAAIGSTISRADIWALATLAGVDLAAGGAPSDVTWSMTHIGRVDCSGADAAGKGGPDPELPSPNLNTHELLDFFEQNFGFSSDETVAIMGAHSIGAAQRQNSGFDGPHGWVNNPNQLSNGYYDMIM
;
A
#
# COMPACT_ATOMS: atom_id res chain seq x y z
N MET A 1 5.12 10.04 1.28
CA MET A 1 5.26 11.45 1.74
C MET A 1 3.89 12.12 1.70
N THR A 2 3.53 12.95 2.67
CA THR A 2 2.24 13.67 2.69
C THR A 2 2.34 15.11 2.16
N GLN A 3 3.56 15.65 2.03
CA GLN A 3 3.82 17.01 1.55
C GLN A 3 4.85 17.03 0.40
N ALA A 4 4.52 16.36 -0.72
CA ALA A 4 5.35 16.34 -1.92
C ALA A 4 4.85 17.29 -3.02
N TYR A 5 5.79 17.95 -3.69
CA TYR A 5 5.49 19.00 -4.67
C TYR A 5 6.28 18.85 -5.97
N ALA A 6 5.60 19.10 -7.09
CA ALA A 6 6.25 19.46 -8.34
C ALA A 6 6.79 20.90 -8.24
N ALA A 7 8.00 21.13 -8.73
CA ALA A 7 8.58 22.47 -8.79
C ALA A 7 7.86 23.36 -9.82
N SER A 8 7.08 22.75 -10.73
CA SER A 8 6.30 23.43 -11.75
C SER A 8 5.04 22.62 -12.09
N PRO A 9 3.89 23.26 -12.37
CA PRO A 9 2.63 22.58 -12.66
C PRO A 9 2.50 22.11 -14.12
N LYS A 10 3.62 21.95 -14.83
CA LYS A 10 3.71 21.64 -16.27
C LYS A 10 4.65 20.48 -16.53
N CYS A 11 4.32 19.65 -17.53
CA CYS A 11 5.05 18.41 -17.82
C CYS A 11 6.55 18.66 -18.07
N GLY A 12 6.90 19.43 -19.12
CA GLY A 12 8.29 19.61 -19.52
C GLY A 12 9.16 20.32 -18.48
N THR A 13 8.62 21.33 -17.80
CA THR A 13 9.33 22.06 -16.74
C THR A 13 9.58 21.20 -15.51
N SER A 14 8.58 20.43 -15.07
CA SER A 14 8.75 19.55 -13.90
C SER A 14 9.63 18.32 -14.17
N ARG A 15 9.55 17.76 -15.39
CA ARG A 15 10.46 16.69 -15.84
C ARG A 15 11.91 17.17 -15.89
N TYR A 16 12.14 18.37 -16.39
CA TYR A 16 13.45 19.01 -16.33
C TYR A 16 13.92 19.11 -14.87
N SER A 17 13.06 19.56 -13.95
CA SER A 17 13.39 19.64 -12.54
C SER A 17 13.73 18.30 -11.90
N THR A 18 13.03 17.24 -12.29
CA THR A 18 13.29 15.87 -11.80
C THR A 18 14.63 15.35 -12.31
N VAL A 19 14.89 15.49 -13.62
CA VAL A 19 16.08 14.94 -14.28
C VAL A 19 17.35 15.73 -13.94
N THR A 20 17.23 17.02 -13.64
CA THR A 20 18.39 17.89 -13.34
C THR A 20 18.54 18.24 -11.87
N GLY A 21 17.51 18.07 -11.03
CA GLY A 21 17.52 18.59 -9.66
C GLY A 21 17.55 20.12 -9.58
N ARG A 22 17.19 20.82 -10.66
CA ARG A 22 17.24 22.29 -10.78
C ARG A 22 15.88 22.87 -11.16
N TYR A 23 15.61 24.10 -10.75
CA TYR A 23 14.42 24.84 -11.21
C TYR A 23 14.43 25.06 -12.73
N ALA A 24 13.25 25.06 -13.36
CA ALA A 24 13.13 25.13 -14.82
C ALA A 24 13.62 26.47 -15.41
N SER A 25 13.56 27.56 -14.64
CA SER A 25 14.19 28.83 -14.99
C SER A 25 15.70 28.73 -15.22
N ARG A 26 16.38 27.73 -14.62
CA ARG A 26 17.80 27.45 -14.83
C ARG A 26 18.08 26.65 -16.10
N SER A 27 17.08 26.21 -16.85
CA SER A 27 17.35 25.57 -18.13
C SER A 27 18.19 26.48 -19.02
N SER A 28 19.05 25.87 -19.82
CA SER A 28 19.88 26.57 -20.81
C SER A 28 19.04 27.50 -21.70
N GLU A 29 17.81 27.07 -22.02
CA GLU A 29 16.84 27.89 -22.75
C GLU A 29 16.31 29.08 -21.94
N GLY A 30 15.93 28.87 -20.69
CA GLY A 30 15.49 29.93 -19.77
C GLY A 30 16.57 31.00 -19.61
N ARG A 31 17.79 30.59 -19.27
CA ARG A 31 18.96 31.48 -19.13
C ARG A 31 19.24 32.27 -20.42
N LYS A 32 19.26 31.60 -21.57
CA LYS A 32 19.49 32.26 -22.87
C LYS A 32 18.39 33.25 -23.21
N LYS A 33 17.14 32.96 -22.84
CA LYS A 33 16.00 33.85 -23.05
C LYS A 33 16.13 35.10 -22.19
N ALA A 34 16.54 34.96 -20.93
CA ALA A 34 16.80 36.09 -20.03
C ALA A 34 17.86 37.04 -20.62
N ILE A 35 19.01 36.49 -21.01
CA ILE A 35 20.10 37.26 -21.64
C ILE A 35 19.63 38.02 -22.89
N ARG A 36 18.87 37.37 -23.79
CA ARG A 36 18.36 38.03 -25.02
C ARG A 36 17.38 39.15 -24.74
N SER A 37 16.55 39.00 -23.71
CA SER A 37 15.56 40.00 -23.32
C SER A 37 16.18 41.17 -22.54
N GLY A 38 17.48 41.13 -22.23
CA GLY A 38 18.15 42.13 -21.42
C GLY A 38 17.70 42.13 -19.95
N VAL A 39 16.98 41.07 -19.53
CA VAL A 39 16.61 40.87 -18.13
C VAL A 39 17.70 40.03 -17.47
N THR A 40 18.14 40.48 -16.29
CA THR A 40 19.19 39.79 -15.54
C THR A 40 18.63 38.66 -14.68
N ASP A 41 17.32 38.64 -14.46
CA ASP A 41 16.62 37.66 -13.65
C ASP A 41 15.84 36.66 -14.53
N PRO A 42 16.18 35.36 -14.52
CA PRO A 42 15.40 34.31 -15.19
C PRO A 42 13.97 34.15 -14.65
N SER A 43 13.61 34.81 -13.55
CA SER A 43 12.22 34.96 -13.11
C SER A 43 11.34 35.70 -14.13
N ASP A 44 11.92 36.70 -14.80
CA ASP A 44 11.20 37.64 -15.67
C ASP A 44 10.98 37.07 -17.09
N VAL A 45 11.40 35.83 -17.32
CA VAL A 45 11.16 35.13 -18.58
C VAL A 45 10.22 33.96 -18.37
N SER A 46 9.26 33.86 -19.30
CA SER A 46 8.36 32.71 -19.33
C SER A 46 9.12 31.41 -19.62
N ILE A 47 8.95 30.42 -18.73
CA ILE A 47 9.62 29.11 -18.74
C ILE A 47 8.79 27.97 -19.34
N GLY A 48 7.59 28.26 -19.87
CA GLY A 48 6.58 27.24 -20.22
C GLY A 48 6.96 26.19 -21.29
N ASN A 49 8.13 26.31 -21.92
CA ASN A 49 8.66 25.40 -22.96
C ASN A 49 10.08 24.93 -22.65
N THR A 50 10.35 24.62 -21.38
CA THR A 50 11.68 24.14 -20.96
C THR A 50 12.02 22.79 -21.59
N LYS A 51 13.25 22.66 -22.09
CA LYS A 51 13.79 21.47 -22.78
C LYS A 51 15.19 21.17 -22.26
N LEU A 52 15.55 19.89 -22.21
CA LEU A 52 16.87 19.41 -21.80
C LEU A 52 17.80 19.43 -23.01
N LYS A 53 18.66 20.43 -23.09
CA LYS A 53 19.60 20.57 -24.22
C LYS A 53 20.82 21.34 -23.76
N ASP A 54 21.89 21.18 -24.51
CA ASP A 54 23.08 22.00 -24.32
C ASP A 54 22.91 23.37 -25.01
N ASP A 55 23.40 24.40 -24.33
CA ASP A 55 23.67 25.70 -24.90
C ASP A 55 24.96 26.29 -24.30
N ARG A 56 26.09 25.98 -24.94
CA ARG A 56 27.42 26.45 -24.53
C ARG A 56 27.60 27.97 -24.59
N SER A 57 26.60 28.73 -25.03
CA SER A 57 26.60 30.19 -24.96
C SER A 57 26.19 30.75 -23.59
N VAL A 58 25.67 29.90 -22.68
CA VAL A 58 25.36 30.26 -21.30
C VAL A 58 26.25 29.50 -20.31
N VAL A 59 26.54 30.10 -19.15
CA VAL A 59 27.34 29.47 -18.09
C VAL A 59 26.59 28.24 -17.58
N ASP A 60 27.30 27.11 -17.45
CA ASP A 60 26.72 25.86 -16.93
C ASP A 60 25.50 25.37 -17.78
N GLY A 61 25.52 25.68 -19.08
CA GLY A 61 24.49 25.30 -20.04
C GLY A 61 24.71 23.94 -20.70
N ASN A 62 25.19 22.93 -19.97
CA ASN A 62 25.41 21.57 -20.49
C ASN A 62 24.36 20.61 -19.93
N ASP A 63 23.08 20.98 -19.94
CA ASP A 63 22.01 20.25 -19.25
C ASP A 63 21.84 18.80 -19.76
N CYS A 64 22.09 18.55 -21.05
CA CYS A 64 21.99 17.21 -21.63
C CYS A 64 23.32 16.45 -21.49
N SER A 65 24.45 17.04 -21.87
CA SER A 65 25.72 16.29 -21.91
C SER A 65 26.42 16.10 -20.55
N GLU A 66 26.10 16.91 -19.53
CA GLU A 66 26.82 16.90 -18.25
C GLU A 66 25.90 17.04 -17.03
N ASN A 67 24.97 17.99 -17.05
CA ASN A 67 24.26 18.46 -15.85
C ASN A 67 22.88 17.81 -15.66
N ASN A 68 22.84 16.48 -15.70
CA ASN A 68 21.64 15.71 -15.35
C ASN A 68 21.99 14.40 -14.63
N LEU A 69 20.98 13.86 -13.96
CA LEU A 69 21.08 12.67 -13.12
C LEU A 69 21.58 11.43 -13.90
N ALA A 70 21.12 11.23 -15.13
CA ALA A 70 21.53 10.08 -15.94
C ALA A 70 23.02 10.14 -16.29
N GLN A 71 23.56 11.31 -16.63
CA GLN A 71 25.00 11.47 -16.86
C GLN A 71 25.81 11.19 -15.60
N VAL A 72 25.35 11.65 -14.43
CA VAL A 72 26.07 11.39 -13.16
C VAL A 72 26.09 9.89 -12.88
N PHE A 73 24.96 9.20 -12.99
CA PHE A 73 24.89 7.74 -12.81
C PHE A 73 25.78 6.99 -13.81
N LYS A 74 25.65 7.31 -15.10
CA LYS A 74 26.46 6.71 -16.17
C LYS A 74 27.97 6.88 -15.96
N ASN A 75 28.40 8.05 -15.49
CA ASN A 75 29.81 8.33 -15.19
C ASN A 75 30.30 7.66 -13.90
N ASN A 76 29.41 6.99 -13.15
CA ASN A 76 29.71 6.22 -11.95
C ASN A 76 29.33 4.75 -12.12
N ASP A 77 29.47 4.23 -13.35
CA ASP A 77 29.31 2.81 -13.72
C ASP A 77 27.89 2.22 -13.60
N TYR A 78 26.86 3.05 -13.42
CA TYR A 78 25.47 2.60 -13.50
C TYR A 78 25.01 2.44 -14.95
N VAL A 79 24.20 1.41 -15.22
CA VAL A 79 23.42 1.30 -16.45
C VAL A 79 22.19 2.21 -16.35
N THR A 80 21.99 3.08 -17.34
CA THR A 80 20.91 4.07 -17.30
C THR A 80 19.84 3.76 -18.35
N GLY A 81 18.60 3.56 -17.90
CA GLY A 81 17.45 3.23 -18.73
C GLY A 81 16.39 4.33 -18.71
N MET A 82 15.67 4.49 -19.82
CA MET A 82 14.48 5.34 -19.90
C MET A 82 13.36 4.61 -20.66
N VAL A 83 12.14 4.61 -20.07
CA VAL A 83 10.98 3.97 -20.69
C VAL A 83 9.75 4.89 -20.63
N GLY A 84 9.16 5.22 -21.78
CA GLY A 84 7.93 6.02 -21.89
C GLY A 84 8.09 7.46 -22.43
N LYS A 85 7.28 8.40 -21.95
CA LYS A 85 7.31 9.85 -22.27
C LYS A 85 8.58 10.63 -21.88
N TRP A 86 9.23 11.23 -22.88
CA TRP A 86 10.36 12.13 -22.71
C TRP A 86 9.95 13.60 -22.50
N HIS A 87 9.39 14.25 -23.53
CA HIS A 87 8.91 15.65 -23.52
C HIS A 87 9.99 16.73 -23.29
N LEU A 88 11.28 16.36 -23.28
CA LEU A 88 12.39 17.28 -23.02
C LEU A 88 13.22 17.63 -24.28
N SER A 89 12.86 17.12 -25.45
CA SER A 89 13.50 17.46 -26.74
C SER A 89 12.75 18.54 -27.52
N LYS A 90 13.47 19.26 -28.39
CA LYS A 90 12.86 20.07 -29.45
C LYS A 90 12.67 19.23 -30.71
N THR A 91 11.63 18.41 -30.73
CA THR A 91 11.39 17.39 -31.78
C THR A 91 11.45 17.95 -33.20
N ALA A 92 10.90 19.15 -33.43
CA ALA A 92 10.91 19.80 -34.74
C ALA A 92 12.34 20.06 -35.27
N ASN A 93 13.32 20.29 -34.39
CA ASN A 93 14.72 20.46 -34.79
C ASN A 93 15.39 19.14 -35.15
N LEU A 94 14.79 18.01 -34.75
CA LEU A 94 15.24 16.65 -35.00
C LEU A 94 14.43 15.97 -36.12
N GLY A 95 13.64 16.76 -36.86
CA GLY A 95 12.81 16.27 -37.96
C GLY A 95 11.60 15.45 -37.53
N ASP A 96 11.19 15.55 -36.26
CA ASP A 96 10.05 14.84 -35.68
C ASP A 96 10.09 13.31 -35.91
N THR A 97 11.29 12.73 -35.75
CA THR A 97 11.49 11.27 -35.82
C THR A 97 11.80 10.69 -34.45
N VAL A 98 11.23 9.51 -34.16
CA VAL A 98 11.44 8.81 -32.88
C VAL A 98 12.92 8.46 -32.72
N GLU A 99 13.58 8.04 -33.81
CA GLU A 99 14.99 7.64 -33.81
C GLU A 99 15.93 8.81 -33.49
N ALA A 100 15.68 10.00 -34.04
CA ALA A 100 16.51 11.17 -33.74
C ALA A 100 16.33 11.66 -32.30
N VAL A 101 15.11 11.57 -31.77
CA VAL A 101 14.84 11.90 -30.36
C VAL A 101 15.49 10.86 -29.44
N LYS A 102 15.39 9.57 -29.76
CA LYS A 102 16.07 8.49 -29.02
C LYS A 102 17.58 8.71 -28.98
N ALA A 103 18.19 9.02 -30.11
CA ALA A 103 19.62 9.33 -30.18
C ALA A 103 20.01 10.58 -29.35
N GLU A 104 19.15 11.60 -29.26
CA GLU A 104 19.38 12.74 -28.37
C GLU A 104 19.30 12.33 -26.89
N ILE A 105 18.30 11.55 -26.50
CA ILE A 105 18.15 11.02 -25.13
C ILE A 105 19.37 10.17 -24.73
N GLU A 106 19.86 9.33 -25.65
CA GLU A 106 21.09 8.55 -25.46
C GLU A 106 22.32 9.44 -25.25
N SER A 107 22.41 10.53 -26.01
CA SER A 107 23.45 11.54 -25.81
C SER A 107 23.32 12.28 -24.48
N CYS A 108 22.11 12.35 -23.91
CA CYS A 108 21.85 12.93 -22.60
C CYS A 108 22.13 11.98 -21.43
N GLY A 109 22.63 10.77 -21.69
CA GLY A 109 23.15 9.87 -20.66
C GLY A 109 22.31 8.64 -20.39
N PHE A 110 21.16 8.45 -21.04
CA PHE A 110 20.35 7.22 -20.93
C PHE A 110 20.82 6.18 -21.96
N MET A 111 21.51 5.14 -21.51
CA MET A 111 22.14 4.14 -22.38
C MET A 111 21.13 3.25 -23.10
N ASP A 112 19.99 2.99 -22.48
CA ASP A 112 18.89 2.21 -23.05
C ASP A 112 17.58 3.01 -23.01
N VAL A 113 16.88 3.09 -24.15
CA VAL A 113 15.73 3.98 -24.33
C VAL A 113 14.65 3.24 -25.11
N GLU A 114 13.64 2.72 -24.43
CA GLU A 114 12.63 1.84 -25.03
C GLU A 114 11.21 2.36 -24.78
N ALA A 115 10.24 1.93 -25.59
CA ALA A 115 8.86 2.42 -25.51
C ALA A 115 8.76 3.96 -25.42
N MET A 116 9.58 4.68 -26.19
CA MET A 116 9.80 6.12 -26.02
C MET A 116 8.74 6.97 -26.74
N TYR A 117 8.12 7.89 -25.98
CA TYR A 117 7.16 8.87 -26.48
C TYR A 117 7.83 10.27 -26.48
N PRO A 118 8.17 10.87 -27.64
CA PRO A 118 8.94 12.11 -27.70
C PRO A 118 8.30 13.33 -27.04
N ASP A 119 6.99 13.48 -27.22
CA ASP A 119 6.22 14.64 -26.77
C ASP A 119 4.74 14.23 -26.52
N ASN A 120 3.82 15.19 -26.38
CA ASN A 120 2.39 14.89 -26.35
C ASN A 120 1.92 14.34 -27.71
N PHE A 121 0.86 13.51 -27.69
CA PHE A 121 0.34 12.85 -28.88
C PHE A 121 -0.05 13.80 -30.02
N GLN A 122 -0.60 14.97 -29.68
CA GLN A 122 -1.00 15.97 -30.67
C GLN A 122 0.16 16.81 -31.22
N ASP A 123 1.33 16.76 -30.57
CA ASP A 123 2.48 17.62 -30.88
C ASP A 123 3.56 16.88 -31.69
N PHE A 124 3.28 15.63 -32.10
CA PHE A 124 4.24 14.79 -32.83
C PHE A 124 3.62 14.22 -34.12
N ASP A 125 3.90 14.91 -35.24
CA ASP A 125 3.21 14.75 -36.53
C ASP A 125 3.40 13.38 -37.22
N THR A 126 4.47 12.65 -36.91
CA THR A 126 4.83 11.42 -37.65
C THR A 126 4.14 10.16 -37.12
N TRP A 127 3.36 10.28 -36.04
CA TRP A 127 2.68 9.13 -35.46
C TRP A 127 1.48 8.65 -36.28
N SER A 128 1.41 7.32 -36.40
CA SER A 128 0.19 6.63 -36.81
C SER A 128 -0.95 6.97 -35.85
N SER A 129 -2.15 7.15 -36.39
CA SER A 129 -3.37 7.34 -35.56
C SER A 129 -3.66 6.19 -34.61
N ASN A 130 -2.97 5.05 -34.78
CA ASN A 130 -3.08 3.87 -33.93
C ASN A 130 -2.12 3.89 -32.72
N ILE A 131 -1.13 4.79 -32.68
CA ILE A 131 -0.29 5.01 -31.50
C ILE A 131 -1.17 5.67 -30.42
N ASP A 132 -1.03 5.21 -29.18
CA ASP A 132 -1.73 5.75 -28.00
C ASP A 132 -1.03 5.31 -26.71
N HIS A 133 -1.63 5.58 -25.55
CA HIS A 133 -1.24 4.96 -24.28
C HIS A 133 -1.11 3.44 -24.44
N ASN A 134 0.01 2.89 -23.98
CA ASN A 134 0.30 1.47 -24.08
C ASN A 134 1.10 1.01 -22.86
N MET A 135 0.38 0.82 -21.75
CA MET A 135 1.02 0.54 -20.47
C MET A 135 1.60 -0.87 -20.40
N GLU A 136 1.03 -1.83 -21.13
CA GLU A 136 1.59 -3.20 -21.21
C GLU A 136 2.98 -3.18 -21.82
N TYR A 137 3.16 -2.39 -22.89
CA TYR A 137 4.45 -2.30 -23.56
C TYR A 137 5.48 -1.51 -22.74
N VAL A 138 5.06 -0.42 -22.09
CA VAL A 138 5.93 0.32 -21.15
C VAL A 138 6.36 -0.57 -19.98
N ALA A 139 5.43 -1.33 -19.38
CA ALA A 139 5.76 -2.27 -18.31
C ALA A 139 6.68 -3.39 -18.81
N TYR A 140 6.39 -3.98 -19.97
CA TYR A 140 7.23 -5.00 -20.60
C TYR A 140 8.68 -4.53 -20.77
N LYS A 141 8.88 -3.31 -21.31
CA LYS A 141 10.23 -2.75 -21.50
C LYS A 141 10.94 -2.37 -20.21
N ALA A 142 10.22 -1.89 -19.21
CA ALA A 142 10.79 -1.65 -17.89
C ALA A 142 11.23 -2.96 -17.21
N VAL A 143 10.40 -4.00 -17.30
CA VAL A 143 10.69 -5.34 -16.78
C VAL A 143 11.88 -5.98 -17.51
N GLU A 144 11.89 -5.91 -18.84
CA GLU A 144 13.00 -6.40 -19.68
C GLU A 144 14.33 -5.75 -19.26
N PHE A 145 14.36 -4.42 -19.10
CA PHE A 145 15.54 -3.71 -18.62
C PHE A 145 16.03 -4.20 -17.24
N ILE A 146 15.12 -4.40 -16.29
CA ILE A 146 15.45 -4.88 -14.93
C ILE A 146 16.04 -6.28 -14.96
N GLU A 147 15.47 -7.18 -15.77
CA GLU A 147 15.94 -8.56 -15.89
C GLU A 147 17.30 -8.66 -16.58
N GLU A 148 17.51 -7.90 -17.66
CA GLU A 148 18.78 -7.84 -18.37
C GLU A 148 19.92 -7.24 -17.51
N ASN A 149 19.55 -6.38 -16.55
CA ASN A 149 20.50 -5.72 -15.64
C ASN A 149 20.52 -6.31 -14.24
N ALA A 150 20.04 -7.54 -14.04
CA ALA A 150 19.98 -8.18 -12.71
C ALA A 150 21.31 -8.31 -11.95
N ASN A 151 22.44 -8.07 -12.61
CA ASN A 151 23.78 -8.11 -12.01
C ASN A 151 24.54 -6.78 -12.16
N ASN A 152 23.87 -5.70 -12.54
CA ASN A 152 24.46 -4.37 -12.73
C ASN A 152 23.72 -3.35 -11.85
N ASP A 153 24.45 -2.38 -11.31
CA ASP A 153 23.83 -1.20 -10.72
C ASP A 153 23.12 -0.40 -11.82
N PHE A 154 21.86 -0.02 -11.62
CA PHE A 154 21.09 0.68 -12.64
C PHE A 154 20.30 1.88 -12.12
N PHE A 155 20.06 2.83 -13.01
CA PHE A 155 19.10 3.92 -12.83
C PHE A 155 18.06 3.84 -13.95
N LEU A 156 16.81 3.53 -13.61
CA LEU A 156 15.72 3.39 -14.56
C LEU A 156 14.69 4.51 -14.38
N TYR A 157 14.48 5.31 -15.42
CA TYR A 157 13.48 6.38 -15.45
C TYR A 157 12.24 5.93 -16.23
N VAL A 158 11.21 5.48 -15.52
CA VAL A 158 9.93 5.03 -16.11
C VAL A 158 8.90 6.15 -16.04
N ASN A 159 8.38 6.57 -17.18
CA ASN A 159 7.48 7.72 -17.30
C ASN A 159 6.31 7.41 -18.24
N PRO A 160 5.24 6.75 -17.76
CA PRO A 160 4.08 6.47 -18.60
C PRO A 160 3.37 7.74 -19.07
N THR A 161 2.63 7.61 -20.17
CA THR A 161 1.80 8.70 -20.70
C THR A 161 0.42 8.77 -20.03
N ALA A 162 -0.10 7.65 -19.51
CA ALA A 162 -1.39 7.62 -18.82
C ALA A 162 -1.32 8.35 -17.46
N PRO A 163 -2.40 9.03 -17.01
CA PRO A 163 -3.69 9.22 -17.66
C PRO A 163 -3.79 10.57 -18.42
N HIS A 164 -2.70 11.08 -19.00
CA HIS A 164 -2.73 12.30 -19.82
C HIS A 164 -3.72 12.13 -20.99
N SER A 165 -4.19 13.21 -21.61
CA SER A 165 -4.92 13.09 -22.88
C SER A 165 -4.04 12.46 -23.98
N PRO A 166 -4.61 11.72 -24.95
CA PRO A 166 -6.02 11.48 -25.23
C PRO A 166 -6.73 10.56 -24.22
N ASP A 167 -8.03 10.37 -24.40
CA ASP A 167 -8.85 9.56 -23.49
C ASP A 167 -8.34 8.09 -23.39
N VAL A 168 -8.09 7.64 -22.16
CA VAL A 168 -7.53 6.30 -21.86
C VAL A 168 -8.49 5.18 -22.27
N LEU A 169 -9.81 5.40 -22.15
CA LEU A 169 -10.79 4.41 -22.60
C LEU A 169 -10.67 4.13 -24.10
N THR A 170 -10.45 5.18 -24.89
CA THR A 170 -10.15 5.06 -26.33
C THR A 170 -8.85 4.31 -26.56
N ALA A 171 -7.79 4.63 -25.82
CA ALA A 171 -6.50 3.94 -25.92
C ALA A 171 -6.60 2.43 -25.65
N MET A 172 -7.37 2.04 -24.63
CA MET A 172 -7.60 0.63 -24.26
C MET A 172 -8.35 -0.17 -25.35
N SER A 173 -9.07 0.51 -26.26
CA SER A 173 -9.75 -0.14 -27.38
C SER A 173 -8.86 -0.38 -28.60
N LYS A 174 -7.70 0.30 -28.67
CA LYS A 174 -6.74 0.14 -29.77
C LYS A 174 -5.95 -1.17 -29.62
N ASP A 175 -5.45 -1.68 -30.75
CA ASP A 175 -4.62 -2.89 -30.77
C ASP A 175 -3.29 -2.62 -30.05
N CYS A 176 -3.13 -3.21 -28.87
CA CYS A 176 -1.95 -3.08 -28.03
C CYS A 176 -0.64 -3.41 -28.75
N ARG A 177 -0.65 -4.25 -29.80
CA ARG A 177 0.58 -4.68 -30.51
C ARG A 177 1.14 -3.61 -31.46
N ILE A 178 0.44 -2.50 -31.63
CA ILE A 178 0.95 -1.33 -32.33
C ILE A 178 1.56 -0.41 -31.28
N THR A 179 2.88 -0.31 -31.27
CA THR A 179 3.65 0.43 -30.27
C THR A 179 4.44 1.56 -30.90
N VAL A 180 5.05 2.39 -30.06
CA VAL A 180 6.00 3.42 -30.49
C VAL A 180 7.27 2.85 -31.13
N ASP A 181 7.62 1.59 -30.87
CA ASP A 181 8.80 0.94 -31.45
C ASP A 181 8.48 0.08 -32.69
N GLY A 182 7.19 -0.08 -33.04
CA GLY A 182 6.78 -0.80 -34.24
C GLY A 182 5.42 -1.47 -34.18
N ASP A 183 5.06 -2.08 -35.32
CA ASP A 183 3.83 -2.88 -35.50
C ASP A 183 4.14 -4.37 -35.40
N PHE A 184 3.77 -4.98 -34.27
CA PHE A 184 4.08 -6.36 -33.94
C PHE A 184 2.96 -7.35 -34.27
N ARG A 185 1.92 -6.94 -35.01
CA ARG A 185 0.78 -7.81 -35.35
C ARG A 185 1.15 -9.03 -36.20
N SER A 186 2.29 -8.98 -36.89
CA SER A 186 2.75 -10.05 -37.80
C SER A 186 3.78 -11.00 -37.18
N THR A 187 4.40 -10.61 -36.07
CA THR A 187 5.59 -11.28 -35.52
C THR A 187 5.37 -11.88 -34.12
N MET A 188 4.28 -11.56 -33.43
CA MET A 188 4.02 -12.01 -32.05
C MET A 188 2.81 -12.94 -31.91
N SER A 189 3.07 -14.06 -31.24
CA SER A 189 2.11 -14.79 -30.42
C SER A 189 1.84 -13.95 -29.17
N THR A 190 0.81 -13.10 -29.16
CA THR A 190 0.31 -12.33 -27.99
C THR A 190 1.26 -11.41 -27.18
N GLY A 191 2.58 -11.27 -27.38
CA GLY A 191 3.64 -12.02 -26.67
C GLY A 191 4.54 -11.13 -25.82
N TRP A 192 3.96 -10.25 -24.99
CA TRP A 192 4.70 -9.61 -23.90
C TRP A 192 4.28 -10.27 -22.61
N SER A 193 5.10 -11.16 -22.08
CA SER A 193 4.76 -11.88 -20.84
C SER A 193 5.18 -11.04 -19.64
N VAL A 194 4.23 -10.36 -19.02
CA VAL A 194 4.46 -9.49 -17.86
C VAL A 194 3.62 -9.99 -16.69
N GLU A 195 4.29 -10.42 -15.64
CA GLU A 195 3.67 -10.90 -14.40
C GLU A 195 2.99 -9.77 -13.63
N GLY A 196 1.79 -10.04 -13.10
CA GLY A 196 0.88 -9.03 -12.56
C GLY A 196 0.12 -8.25 -13.64
N MET A 197 0.27 -8.60 -14.92
CA MET A 197 -0.37 -7.92 -16.05
C MET A 197 -0.83 -8.93 -17.10
N THR A 198 -0.10 -9.06 -18.20
CA THR A 198 -0.51 -9.82 -19.40
C THR A 198 -0.31 -11.32 -19.26
N LYS A 199 0.66 -11.76 -18.43
CA LYS A 199 1.01 -13.18 -18.24
C LYS A 199 -0.18 -14.00 -17.72
N GLU A 200 -0.96 -13.42 -16.83
CA GLU A 200 -2.17 -14.00 -16.23
C GLU A 200 -3.29 -14.23 -17.26
N PHE A 201 -3.20 -13.59 -18.43
CA PHE A 201 -4.18 -13.68 -19.51
C PHE A 201 -3.62 -14.43 -20.73
N GLY A 202 -2.65 -15.33 -20.53
CA GLY A 202 -2.02 -16.09 -21.62
C GLY A 202 -1.23 -15.18 -22.57
N ASP A 203 -0.61 -14.16 -22.00
CA ASP A 203 0.10 -13.07 -22.67
C ASP A 203 -0.78 -12.18 -23.56
N ASP A 204 -2.11 -12.36 -23.58
CA ASP A 204 -3.01 -11.57 -24.42
C ASP A 204 -3.27 -10.18 -23.84
N CYS A 205 -2.58 -9.18 -24.39
CA CYS A 205 -2.73 -7.79 -23.95
C CYS A 205 -4.13 -7.20 -24.17
N MET A 206 -4.94 -7.71 -25.10
CA MET A 206 -6.32 -7.25 -25.26
C MET A 206 -7.26 -7.85 -24.21
N LEU A 207 -7.03 -9.10 -23.79
CA LEU A 207 -7.75 -9.70 -22.67
C LEU A 207 -7.38 -9.01 -21.35
N TYR A 208 -6.11 -8.72 -21.13
CA TYR A 208 -5.66 -7.91 -19.98
C TYR A 208 -6.35 -6.53 -19.96
N ARG A 209 -6.39 -5.80 -21.07
CA ARG A 209 -7.14 -4.52 -21.17
C ARG A 209 -8.64 -4.67 -20.89
N ALA A 210 -9.23 -5.82 -21.20
CA ALA A 210 -10.63 -6.08 -20.84
C ALA A 210 -10.78 -6.21 -19.31
N ASN A 211 -9.86 -6.89 -18.63
CA ASN A 211 -9.83 -6.98 -17.17
C ASN A 211 -9.61 -5.60 -16.51
N VAL A 212 -8.69 -4.77 -17.00
CA VAL A 212 -8.51 -3.40 -16.45
C VAL A 212 -9.80 -2.59 -16.53
N ARG A 213 -10.51 -2.65 -17.67
CA ARG A 213 -11.80 -1.97 -17.84
C ARG A 213 -12.88 -2.51 -16.91
N GLU A 214 -12.88 -3.81 -16.67
CA GLU A 214 -13.81 -4.47 -15.74
C GLU A 214 -13.55 -4.03 -14.29
N ARG A 215 -12.29 -4.08 -13.83
CA ARG A 215 -11.89 -3.65 -12.48
C ARG A 215 -12.16 -2.16 -12.23
N ALA A 216 -11.95 -1.31 -13.24
CA ALA A 216 -12.21 0.12 -13.10
C ALA A 216 -13.67 0.47 -12.86
N GLN A 217 -14.61 -0.37 -13.34
CA GLN A 217 -16.07 -0.16 -13.23
C GLN A 217 -16.54 1.26 -13.66
N SER A 218 -15.71 1.95 -14.44
CA SER A 218 -15.79 3.38 -14.73
C SER A 218 -15.23 3.61 -16.13
N THR A 219 -15.84 4.54 -16.86
CA THR A 219 -15.28 5.07 -18.12
C THR A 219 -14.41 6.29 -17.88
N SER A 220 -14.17 6.67 -16.62
CA SER A 220 -13.25 7.73 -16.25
C SER A 220 -11.85 7.37 -16.74
N THR A 221 -11.31 8.20 -17.65
CA THR A 221 -9.92 8.12 -18.09
C THR A 221 -8.93 8.04 -16.92
N HIS A 222 -9.26 8.67 -15.79
CA HIS A 222 -8.38 8.69 -14.63
C HIS A 222 -8.40 7.41 -13.83
N ASP A 223 -9.58 6.84 -13.57
CA ASP A 223 -9.68 5.60 -12.80
C ASP A 223 -9.05 4.46 -13.61
N LEU A 224 -9.40 4.39 -14.90
CA LEU A 224 -8.81 3.45 -15.86
C LEU A 224 -7.30 3.60 -15.94
N GLY A 225 -6.80 4.82 -16.13
CA GLY A 225 -5.37 5.06 -16.25
C GLY A 225 -4.61 4.84 -14.94
N SER A 226 -5.23 5.09 -13.79
CA SER A 226 -4.60 4.87 -12.48
C SER A 226 -4.44 3.38 -12.20
N ILE A 227 -5.48 2.57 -12.44
CA ILE A 227 -5.40 1.11 -12.31
C ILE A 227 -4.38 0.52 -13.28
N TRP A 228 -4.35 1.03 -14.51
CA TRP A 228 -3.40 0.56 -15.52
C TRP A 228 -1.94 0.86 -15.14
N VAL A 229 -1.69 2.04 -14.55
CA VAL A 229 -0.37 2.42 -14.02
C VAL A 229 -0.02 1.63 -12.76
N ASP A 230 -1.00 1.38 -11.88
CA ASP A 230 -0.82 0.60 -10.65
C ASP A 230 -0.34 -0.83 -10.96
N ASP A 231 -0.99 -1.53 -11.89
CA ASP A 231 -0.56 -2.86 -12.31
C ASP A 231 0.87 -2.86 -12.87
N ALA A 232 1.26 -1.80 -13.59
CA ALA A 232 2.62 -1.68 -14.13
C ALA A 232 3.67 -1.43 -13.04
N VAL A 233 3.33 -0.67 -12.00
CA VAL A 233 4.17 -0.55 -10.80
C VAL A 233 4.29 -1.92 -10.12
N GLY A 234 3.18 -2.66 -10.00
CA GLY A 234 3.17 -4.04 -9.48
C GLY A 234 4.05 -4.99 -10.30
N ALA A 235 4.02 -4.89 -11.63
CA ALA A 235 4.87 -5.69 -12.51
C ALA A 235 6.36 -5.39 -12.32
N ILE A 236 6.73 -4.11 -12.22
CA ILE A 236 8.11 -3.68 -11.92
C ILE A 236 8.55 -4.22 -10.55
N TYR A 237 7.69 -4.11 -9.53
CA TYR A 237 7.95 -4.63 -8.19
C TYR A 237 8.23 -6.14 -8.22
N LYS A 238 7.35 -6.92 -8.85
CA LYS A 238 7.51 -8.38 -8.99
C LYS A 238 8.77 -8.76 -9.78
N ALA A 239 9.13 -7.97 -10.80
CA ALA A 239 10.38 -8.18 -11.54
C ALA A 239 11.62 -7.98 -10.64
N LEU A 240 11.63 -6.95 -9.80
CA LEU A 240 12.70 -6.72 -8.81
C LEU A 240 12.74 -7.82 -7.76
N GLU A 241 11.59 -8.29 -7.29
CA GLU A 241 11.49 -9.38 -6.30
C GLU A 241 12.06 -10.69 -6.85
N ARG A 242 11.59 -11.13 -8.04
CA ARG A 242 12.04 -12.40 -8.64
C ARG A 242 13.50 -12.40 -9.07
N THR A 243 14.07 -11.23 -9.31
CA THR A 243 15.50 -11.05 -9.62
C THR A 243 16.34 -10.81 -8.37
N SER A 244 15.73 -10.80 -7.18
CA SER A 244 16.39 -10.55 -5.88
C SER A 244 17.08 -9.18 -5.81
N GLN A 245 16.53 -8.19 -6.50
CA GLN A 245 17.01 -6.80 -6.52
C GLN A 245 16.16 -5.87 -5.66
N LEU A 246 14.93 -6.28 -5.29
CA LEU A 246 13.96 -5.44 -4.60
C LEU A 246 14.51 -4.79 -3.32
N ASP A 247 15.14 -5.59 -2.45
CA ASP A 247 15.64 -5.10 -1.16
C ASP A 247 16.68 -4.00 -1.32
N ASP A 248 17.46 -4.05 -2.41
CA ASP A 248 18.52 -3.09 -2.70
C ASP A 248 18.14 -2.01 -3.74
N THR A 249 16.85 -1.93 -4.11
CA THR A 249 16.37 -0.94 -5.08
C THR A 249 15.60 0.18 -4.39
N VAL A 250 16.01 1.44 -4.59
CA VAL A 250 15.21 2.61 -4.21
C VAL A 250 14.17 2.90 -5.29
N ILE A 251 12.90 2.67 -4.97
CA ILE A 251 11.77 2.93 -5.87
C ILE A 251 11.08 4.21 -5.41
N LEU A 252 11.01 5.24 -6.28
CA LEU A 252 10.23 6.45 -6.05
C LEU A 252 9.10 6.55 -7.08
N PHE A 253 7.86 6.51 -6.60
CA PHE A 253 6.69 6.84 -7.40
C PHE A 253 6.31 8.31 -7.16
N GLN A 254 6.09 9.07 -8.22
CA GLN A 254 5.57 10.44 -8.16
C GLN A 254 4.89 10.86 -9.47
N LEU A 255 4.03 11.89 -9.41
CA LEU A 255 3.52 12.57 -10.60
C LEU A 255 4.44 13.73 -11.02
N ASP A 256 4.45 14.06 -12.31
CA ASP A 256 5.19 15.24 -12.77
C ASP A 256 4.49 16.56 -12.41
N HIS A 257 3.18 16.59 -12.24
CA HIS A 257 2.45 17.74 -11.69
C HIS A 257 1.10 17.35 -11.10
N GLY A 258 0.50 18.28 -10.36
CA GLY A 258 -0.88 18.17 -9.89
C GLY A 258 -1.87 18.25 -11.06
N LYS A 259 -2.94 17.46 -10.98
CA LYS A 259 -3.97 17.40 -12.04
C LYS A 259 -4.99 18.53 -11.90
N ALA A 260 -5.39 18.83 -10.67
CA ALA A 260 -6.57 19.64 -10.40
C ALA A 260 -6.39 21.09 -10.89
N GLY A 261 -5.17 21.63 -10.79
CA GLY A 261 -4.78 22.96 -11.29
C GLY A 261 -3.60 22.89 -12.25
N LYS A 262 -3.64 22.00 -13.25
CA LYS A 262 -2.57 21.93 -14.26
C LYS A 262 -2.33 23.33 -14.85
N ASP A 263 -1.06 23.69 -15.02
CA ASP A 263 -0.58 25.02 -15.43
C ASP A 263 -0.64 26.12 -14.36
N GLU A 264 -1.21 25.86 -13.19
CA GLU A 264 -1.38 26.83 -12.11
C GLU A 264 -0.53 26.47 -10.88
N ILE A 265 0.00 27.48 -10.19
CA ILE A 265 0.84 27.28 -8.99
C ILE A 265 0.04 27.08 -7.70
N TRP A 266 -1.28 26.94 -7.79
CA TRP A 266 -2.14 26.47 -6.70
C TRP A 266 -1.74 25.09 -6.20
N GLU A 267 -2.08 24.73 -4.96
CA GLU A 267 -1.81 23.40 -4.40
C GLU A 267 -2.33 22.30 -5.33
N GLY A 268 -3.47 22.51 -5.99
CA GLY A 268 -4.03 21.56 -6.96
C GLY A 268 -3.16 21.29 -8.20
N GLY A 269 -2.24 22.20 -8.54
CA GLY A 269 -1.35 22.11 -9.71
C GLY A 269 0.08 21.67 -9.39
N ILE A 270 0.55 21.93 -8.17
CA ILE A 270 1.92 21.60 -7.76
C ILE A 270 2.00 20.48 -6.71
N ARG A 271 0.97 20.22 -5.91
CA ARG A 271 1.02 19.10 -4.95
C ARG A 271 0.81 17.77 -5.68
N ILE A 272 1.65 16.80 -5.35
CA ILE A 272 1.68 15.49 -6.02
C ILE A 272 1.71 14.35 -4.99
N PRO A 273 1.12 13.19 -5.29
CA PRO A 273 1.37 11.99 -4.51
C PRO A 273 2.81 11.56 -4.73
N GLN A 274 3.48 11.12 -3.65
CA GLN A 274 4.82 10.56 -3.72
C GLN A 274 5.00 9.43 -2.70
N PHE A 275 5.44 8.28 -3.19
CA PHE A 275 5.74 7.09 -2.38
C PHE A 275 7.18 6.69 -2.63
N ILE A 276 7.83 6.23 -1.57
CA ILE A 276 9.17 5.66 -1.66
C ILE A 276 9.21 4.29 -1.01
N HIS A 277 9.95 3.38 -1.63
CA HIS A 277 10.20 2.04 -1.14
C HIS A 277 11.69 1.72 -1.25
N TYR A 278 12.28 1.25 -0.15
CA TYR A 278 13.67 0.78 -0.09
C TYR A 278 13.83 -0.12 1.14
N PRO A 279 13.61 -1.45 1.02
CA PRO A 279 13.57 -2.35 2.18
C PRO A 279 14.87 -2.37 3.00
N ASN A 280 16.05 -2.38 2.37
CA ASN A 280 17.33 -2.36 3.09
C ASN A 280 17.54 -1.08 3.93
N GLY A 281 16.95 0.04 3.52
CA GLY A 281 17.06 1.31 4.26
C GLY A 281 15.95 1.50 5.29
N PHE A 282 14.69 1.27 4.91
CA PHE A 282 13.52 1.63 5.72
C PHE A 282 12.88 0.46 6.46
N GLY A 283 13.26 -0.78 6.13
CA GLY A 283 12.50 -1.98 6.46
C GLY A 283 11.21 -2.09 5.66
N THR A 284 10.32 -2.99 6.07
CA THR A 284 9.05 -3.28 5.39
C THR A 284 7.84 -2.57 6.00
N ALA A 285 8.00 -1.93 7.16
CA ALA A 285 6.90 -1.24 7.85
C ALA A 285 6.50 0.04 7.10
N SER A 286 5.20 0.19 6.83
CA SER A 286 4.63 1.40 6.24
C SER A 286 4.76 2.61 7.18
N ARG A 287 5.16 3.76 6.65
CA ARG A 287 5.33 5.01 7.41
C ARG A 287 4.85 6.22 6.64
N THR A 288 4.39 7.23 7.36
CA THR A 288 4.07 8.54 6.81
C THR A 288 5.12 9.57 7.24
N TRP A 289 5.43 10.49 6.34
CA TRP A 289 6.32 11.61 6.60
C TRP A 289 5.77 12.88 5.96
N ASP A 290 5.69 13.93 6.76
CA ASP A 290 5.09 15.23 6.45
C ASP A 290 6.13 16.32 6.19
N GLY A 291 7.42 15.97 6.05
CA GLY A 291 8.43 16.89 5.56
C GLY A 291 8.10 17.36 4.15
N MET A 292 8.19 18.67 3.91
CA MET A 292 8.01 19.23 2.57
C MET A 292 9.16 18.79 1.66
N VAL A 293 8.83 18.19 0.51
CA VAL A 293 9.78 17.77 -0.53
C VAL A 293 9.34 18.25 -1.90
N SER A 294 10.28 18.36 -2.83
CA SER A 294 10.05 18.76 -4.20
C SER A 294 10.72 17.84 -5.22
N THR A 295 10.20 17.78 -6.44
CA THR A 295 10.82 17.10 -7.60
C THR A 295 12.31 17.43 -7.80
N ILE A 296 12.77 18.64 -7.42
CA ILE A 296 14.20 18.99 -7.48
C ILE A 296 15.07 18.21 -6.48
N ASP A 297 14.49 17.65 -5.42
CA ASP A 297 15.21 16.86 -4.41
C ASP A 297 15.51 15.43 -4.89
N VAL A 298 14.87 14.97 -5.96
CA VAL A 298 15.00 13.58 -6.45
C VAL A 298 16.44 13.29 -6.83
N GLY A 299 17.05 14.14 -7.67
CA GLY A 299 18.45 14.02 -8.09
C GLY A 299 19.44 13.88 -6.93
N PRO A 300 19.56 14.87 -6.03
CA PRO A 300 20.53 14.80 -4.94
C PRO A 300 20.22 13.65 -3.97
N THR A 301 18.95 13.27 -3.78
CA THR A 301 18.62 12.15 -2.90
C THR A 301 19.02 10.80 -3.49
N PHE A 302 18.74 10.56 -4.77
CA PHE A 302 19.08 9.31 -5.43
C PHE A 302 20.59 9.09 -5.49
N LEU A 303 21.35 10.16 -5.75
CA LEU A 303 22.81 10.13 -5.73
C LEU A 303 23.36 9.84 -4.32
N ASP A 304 22.72 10.36 -3.27
CA ASP A 304 23.09 10.08 -1.88
C ASP A 304 22.79 8.61 -1.49
N TYR A 305 21.66 8.04 -1.90
CA TYR A 305 21.41 6.59 -1.72
C TYR A 305 22.43 5.73 -2.47
N ALA A 306 22.83 6.15 -3.68
CA ALA A 306 23.88 5.50 -4.45
C ALA A 306 25.30 5.71 -3.90
N GLY A 307 25.47 6.49 -2.82
CA GLY A 307 26.79 6.77 -2.24
C GLY A 307 27.69 7.68 -3.09
N ILE A 308 27.12 8.37 -4.09
CA ILE A 308 27.84 9.30 -4.96
C ILE A 308 28.00 10.65 -4.24
N SER A 309 29.20 10.91 -3.72
CA SER A 309 29.47 12.10 -2.91
C SER A 309 29.39 13.42 -3.71
N GLU A 310 29.08 14.53 -3.04
CA GLU A 310 29.13 15.89 -3.62
C GLU A 310 30.53 16.27 -4.17
N SER A 311 31.59 15.60 -3.69
CA SER A 311 32.97 15.83 -4.17
C SER A 311 33.31 15.08 -5.47
N ASN A 312 32.39 14.28 -5.99
CA ASN A 312 32.60 13.52 -7.22
C ASN A 312 32.84 14.48 -8.41
N PRO A 313 33.81 14.20 -9.28
CA PRO A 313 34.19 15.12 -10.37
C PRO A 313 33.10 15.32 -11.44
N HIS A 314 32.12 14.42 -11.50
CA HIS A 314 30.97 14.51 -12.40
C HIS A 314 29.74 15.16 -11.76
N MET A 315 29.83 15.56 -10.48
CA MET A 315 28.76 16.30 -9.84
C MET A 315 28.63 17.72 -10.38
N TYR A 316 27.40 18.20 -10.38
CA TYR A 316 27.05 19.55 -10.73
C TYR A 316 26.15 20.17 -9.66
N PRO A 317 26.10 21.51 -9.55
CA PRO A 317 25.25 22.15 -8.56
C PRO A 317 23.75 21.91 -8.83
N MET A 318 23.03 21.37 -7.85
CA MET A 318 21.57 21.19 -7.87
C MET A 318 20.90 22.20 -6.92
N ASP A 319 19.63 22.53 -7.15
CA ASP A 319 18.86 23.39 -6.23
C ASP A 319 18.18 22.58 -5.12
N GLY A 320 17.84 21.32 -5.39
CA GLY A 320 17.28 20.41 -4.41
C GLY A 320 18.29 19.96 -3.36
N ARG A 321 17.79 19.22 -2.36
CA ARG A 321 18.60 18.66 -1.27
C ARG A 321 18.22 17.22 -1.04
N SER A 322 19.20 16.40 -0.67
CA SER A 322 18.92 15.04 -0.24
C SER A 322 18.06 15.05 1.02
N TRP A 323 16.90 14.39 0.99
CA TRP A 323 16.09 14.15 2.18
C TRP A 323 16.46 12.84 2.90
N LYS A 324 17.44 12.06 2.41
CA LYS A 324 17.83 10.75 2.98
C LYS A 324 18.01 10.79 4.49
N ASN A 325 18.90 11.66 4.97
CA ASN A 325 19.15 11.79 6.42
C ASN A 325 17.90 12.20 7.21
N ALA A 326 17.03 13.05 6.66
CA ALA A 326 15.80 13.48 7.33
C ALA A 326 14.78 12.34 7.43
N ILE A 327 14.75 11.44 6.44
CA ILE A 327 13.86 10.27 6.47
C ILE A 327 14.43 9.17 7.36
N ASP A 328 15.74 8.93 7.31
CA ASP A 328 16.40 7.95 8.19
C ASP A 328 16.28 8.38 9.67
N ASN A 329 16.30 9.68 9.94
CA ASN A 329 16.05 10.27 11.25
C ASN A 329 14.59 10.29 11.68
N ILE A 330 13.63 9.77 10.90
CA ILE A 330 12.27 9.45 11.44
C ILE A 330 12.37 8.49 12.64
N LEU A 331 13.50 7.81 12.80
CA LEU A 331 13.87 6.99 13.96
C LEU A 331 14.42 7.79 15.18
N GLY A 332 14.52 9.13 15.12
CA GLY A 332 15.09 9.99 16.17
C GLY A 332 14.48 11.42 16.21
N SER A 333 14.57 12.09 17.36
CA SER A 333 13.89 13.37 17.59
C SER A 333 14.44 14.56 16.78
N GLY A 334 13.56 15.25 16.05
CA GLY A 334 13.66 16.70 15.76
C GLY A 334 14.45 17.11 14.51
N ASP A 335 13.91 16.88 13.31
CA ASP A 335 14.55 17.31 12.07
C ASP A 335 14.45 18.82 11.79
N ASP A 336 15.62 19.45 11.63
CA ASP A 336 15.83 20.78 11.05
C ASP A 336 15.09 20.95 9.70
N TRP A 337 14.93 19.85 8.95
CA TRP A 337 14.20 19.79 7.69
C TRP A 337 12.79 20.38 7.77
N LYS A 338 12.03 20.05 8.83
CA LYS A 338 10.64 20.52 8.97
C LYS A 338 10.57 21.96 9.44
N ALA A 339 11.52 22.39 10.27
CA ALA A 339 11.49 23.71 10.90
C ALA A 339 11.87 24.84 9.92
N ASN A 340 12.76 24.58 8.96
CA ASN A 340 13.44 25.65 8.20
C ASN A 340 13.32 25.55 6.68
N ARG A 341 12.49 24.65 6.15
CA ARG A 341 12.40 24.44 4.71
C ARG A 341 11.32 25.30 4.07
N CYS A 342 11.70 25.99 3.00
CA CYS A 342 10.80 26.66 2.08
C CYS A 342 10.92 26.05 0.68
N LEU A 343 9.81 25.92 -0.03
CA LEU A 343 9.75 25.47 -1.40
C LEU A 343 9.40 26.64 -2.32
N PHE A 344 10.05 26.71 -3.47
CA PHE A 344 9.74 27.67 -4.54
C PHE A 344 9.05 26.95 -5.69
N PHE A 345 8.19 27.66 -6.41
CA PHE A 345 7.39 27.12 -7.53
C PHE A 345 7.40 28.10 -8.72
N GLU A 346 7.41 27.55 -9.92
CA GLU A 346 7.46 28.33 -11.16
C GLU A 346 6.44 27.83 -12.19
N SER A 347 5.60 28.74 -12.73
CA SER A 347 4.76 28.45 -13.90
C SER A 347 4.78 29.60 -14.87
N SER A 348 5.34 29.40 -16.07
CA SER A 348 5.44 30.46 -17.08
C SER A 348 6.07 31.74 -16.48
N GLU A 349 5.29 32.77 -16.17
CA GLU A 349 5.73 34.04 -15.54
C GLU A 349 5.44 34.12 -14.04
N GLU A 350 4.66 33.19 -13.50
CA GLU A 350 4.25 33.10 -12.09
C GLU A 350 5.41 32.59 -11.22
N ARG A 351 5.53 33.13 -10.00
CA ARG A 351 6.46 32.65 -8.98
C ARG A 351 5.78 32.53 -7.63
N SER A 352 6.13 31.50 -6.86
CA SER A 352 5.63 31.35 -5.49
C SER A 352 6.69 30.79 -4.57
N VAL A 353 6.57 31.14 -3.29
CA VAL A 353 7.32 30.53 -2.19
C VAL A 353 6.35 30.08 -1.12
N ARG A 354 6.60 28.90 -0.56
CA ARG A 354 5.90 28.37 0.60
C ARG A 354 6.87 28.04 1.71
N CYS A 355 6.60 28.54 2.91
CA CYS A 355 7.31 28.20 4.13
C CYS A 355 6.29 27.77 5.19
N GLY A 356 6.32 26.50 5.59
CA GLY A 356 5.30 25.96 6.49
C GLY A 356 3.88 26.13 5.94
N CYS A 357 3.04 26.88 6.65
CA CYS A 357 1.65 27.16 6.27
C CYS A 357 1.52 28.35 5.30
N ASP A 358 2.47 29.28 5.33
CA ASP A 358 2.35 30.53 4.58
C ASP A 358 2.84 30.32 3.14
N LYS A 359 1.99 30.67 2.16
CA LYS A 359 2.32 30.61 0.73
C LYS A 359 2.08 31.96 0.07
N TYR A 360 3.15 32.51 -0.50
CA TYR A 360 3.16 33.78 -1.19
C TYR A 360 3.21 33.59 -2.71
N PHE A 361 2.51 34.44 -3.43
CA PHE A 361 2.42 34.45 -4.89
C PHE A 361 2.88 35.79 -5.45
N GLN A 362 3.64 35.73 -6.54
CA GLN A 362 3.92 36.84 -7.44
C GLN A 362 3.32 36.49 -8.80
N LEU A 363 2.28 37.23 -9.17
CA LEU A 363 1.37 36.91 -10.28
C LEU A 363 1.61 37.83 -11.46
N SER A 364 1.54 37.29 -12.67
CA SER A 364 1.71 38.10 -13.89
C SER A 364 0.42 38.86 -14.24
N SER A 365 0.54 39.86 -15.12
CA SER A 365 -0.63 40.59 -15.64
C SER A 365 -1.64 39.68 -16.33
N SER A 366 -1.21 38.52 -16.84
CA SER A 366 -2.02 37.50 -17.51
C SER A 366 -2.17 36.20 -16.69
N SER A 367 -1.91 36.24 -15.38
CA SER A 367 -2.09 35.11 -14.46
C SER A 367 -3.46 34.43 -14.63
N PRO A 368 -3.51 33.11 -14.92
CA PRO A 368 -4.76 32.35 -14.87
C PRO A 368 -5.34 32.30 -13.44
N GLU A 369 -4.50 32.23 -12.41
CA GLU A 369 -4.86 32.13 -10.99
C GLU A 369 -5.76 33.29 -10.56
N LYS A 370 -5.37 34.54 -10.85
CA LYS A 370 -6.21 35.70 -10.48
C LYS A 370 -7.49 35.78 -11.31
N ALA A 371 -7.49 35.26 -12.54
CA ALA A 371 -8.68 35.24 -13.39
C ALA A 371 -9.71 34.25 -12.83
N GLU A 372 -9.25 33.06 -12.43
CA GLU A 372 -10.05 32.06 -11.75
C GLU A 372 -10.58 32.56 -10.40
N ALA A 373 -9.70 33.09 -9.54
CA ALA A 373 -10.09 33.60 -8.22
C ALA A 373 -11.11 34.75 -8.32
N ALA A 374 -10.94 35.65 -9.30
CA ALA A 374 -11.91 36.70 -9.58
C ALA A 374 -13.24 36.15 -10.11
N ALA A 375 -13.22 35.13 -10.97
CA ALA A 375 -14.43 34.49 -11.48
C ALA A 375 -15.23 33.78 -10.37
N ASN A 376 -14.54 33.19 -9.40
CA ASN A 376 -15.14 32.54 -8.24
C ASN A 376 -15.52 33.50 -7.10
N GLY A 377 -15.18 34.80 -7.22
CA GLY A 377 -15.51 35.80 -6.21
C GLY A 377 -14.78 35.60 -4.88
N TRP A 378 -13.56 35.06 -4.92
CA TRP A 378 -12.77 34.73 -3.75
C TRP A 378 -12.34 35.98 -2.95
N PRO A 379 -12.48 35.99 -1.60
CA PRO A 379 -12.13 37.14 -0.79
C PRO A 379 -10.68 37.61 -0.95
N GLY A 380 -10.49 38.91 -1.20
CA GLY A 380 -9.18 39.53 -1.34
C GLY A 380 -8.51 39.32 -2.71
N TRP A 381 -9.19 38.69 -3.66
CA TRP A 381 -8.73 38.50 -5.04
C TRP A 381 -9.45 39.46 -5.99
N ASN A 382 -8.72 40.02 -6.97
CA ASN A 382 -9.30 40.77 -8.08
C ASN A 382 -8.40 40.69 -9.33
N THR A 383 -8.88 41.19 -10.46
CA THR A 383 -8.15 41.11 -11.75
C THR A 383 -6.83 41.89 -11.77
N ASN A 384 -6.61 42.81 -10.82
CA ASN A 384 -5.38 43.58 -10.66
C ASN A 384 -4.46 43.02 -9.55
N THR A 385 -4.80 41.88 -8.92
CA THR A 385 -3.92 41.24 -7.93
C THR A 385 -2.59 40.89 -8.59
N ALA A 386 -1.51 41.48 -8.10
CA ALA A 386 -0.13 41.21 -8.54
C ALA A 386 0.65 40.36 -7.51
N GLU A 387 0.19 40.36 -6.26
CA GLU A 387 0.74 39.60 -5.15
C GLU A 387 -0.40 39.09 -4.27
N ALA A 388 -0.19 37.90 -3.70
CA ALA A 388 -1.14 37.31 -2.76
C ALA A 388 -0.39 36.52 -1.68
N LEU A 389 -1.02 36.43 -0.51
CA LEU A 389 -0.58 35.59 0.59
C LEU A 389 -1.77 34.75 1.05
N VAL A 390 -1.57 33.45 1.21
CA VAL A 390 -2.57 32.51 1.72
C VAL A 390 -1.99 31.72 2.89
N ASP A 391 -2.87 31.30 3.80
CA ASP A 391 -2.56 30.40 4.91
C ASP A 391 -3.15 29.02 4.60
N LEU A 392 -2.29 28.01 4.47
CA LEU A 392 -2.67 26.64 4.12
C LEU A 392 -3.03 25.79 5.34
N CYS A 393 -3.04 26.37 6.54
CA CYS A 393 -3.32 25.66 7.78
C CYS A 393 -4.68 26.02 8.38
N ASP A 394 -5.23 25.09 9.15
CA ASP A 394 -6.41 25.34 9.97
C ASP A 394 -6.07 26.20 11.20
N THR A 395 -7.08 26.52 12.01
CA THR A 395 -6.92 27.30 13.24
C THR A 395 -6.08 26.59 14.32
N SER A 396 -5.81 25.29 14.16
CA SER A 396 -4.92 24.51 15.03
C SER A 396 -3.47 24.49 14.51
N GLY A 397 -3.20 25.14 13.37
CA GLY A 397 -1.90 25.16 12.72
C GLY A 397 -1.57 23.89 11.94
N ASN A 398 -2.56 23.03 11.68
CA ASN A 398 -2.37 21.83 10.89
C ASN A 398 -2.53 22.15 9.41
N TYR A 399 -1.60 21.68 8.58
CA TYR A 399 -1.71 21.79 7.13
C TYR A 399 -2.98 21.07 6.64
N VAL A 400 -3.83 21.79 5.94
CA VAL A 400 -5.07 21.27 5.38
C VAL A 400 -4.86 20.97 3.91
N VAL A 401 -5.27 19.79 3.49
CA VAL A 401 -5.28 19.43 2.07
C VAL A 401 -6.26 20.35 1.36
N ALA A 402 -5.73 21.34 0.63
CA ALA A 402 -6.52 22.18 -0.26
C ALA A 402 -7.10 21.31 -1.38
N ASP A 403 -8.40 21.07 -1.33
CA ASP A 403 -9.19 20.64 -2.49
C ASP A 403 -9.72 21.89 -3.19
N LEU A 404 -9.87 21.85 -4.52
CA LEU A 404 -10.40 22.96 -5.33
C LEU A 404 -11.91 23.20 -5.10
N SER A 405 -12.53 22.50 -4.15
CA SER A 405 -13.89 22.77 -3.70
C SER A 405 -13.95 23.88 -2.64
N VAL A 406 -15.14 24.45 -2.45
CA VAL A 406 -15.50 25.80 -1.93
C VAL A 406 -15.00 26.16 -0.50
N THR A 407 -14.13 25.36 0.10
CA THR A 407 -13.48 25.59 1.40
C THR A 407 -11.94 25.59 1.30
N SER A 408 -11.37 25.73 0.09
CA SER A 408 -9.91 25.78 -0.10
C SER A 408 -9.25 26.86 0.77
N PRO A 409 -8.19 26.53 1.53
CA PRO A 409 -7.36 27.53 2.22
C PRO A 409 -6.77 28.59 1.26
N GLU A 410 -6.59 28.27 -0.02
CA GLU A 410 -6.09 29.20 -1.04
C GLU A 410 -7.15 30.24 -1.48
N ALA A 411 -8.43 30.06 -1.11
CA ALA A 411 -9.51 30.94 -1.53
C ALA A 411 -9.52 32.31 -0.82
N VAL A 412 -8.66 32.54 0.17
CA VAL A 412 -8.64 33.80 0.94
C VAL A 412 -7.26 34.44 0.85
N ASN A 413 -7.19 35.59 0.18
CA ASN A 413 -5.97 36.40 0.15
C ASN A 413 -5.87 37.25 1.43
N ILE A 414 -4.95 36.86 2.32
CA ILE A 414 -4.73 37.49 3.63
C ILE A 414 -3.62 38.55 3.62
N ILE A 415 -3.09 38.93 2.45
CA ILE A 415 -1.99 39.88 2.34
C ILE A 415 -2.26 41.24 3.02
N ALA A 416 -3.52 41.69 2.99
CA ALA A 416 -3.93 42.94 3.63
C ALA A 416 -3.92 42.88 5.16
N SER A 417 -4.19 41.70 5.74
CA SER A 417 -4.14 41.48 7.19
C SER A 417 -2.74 41.10 7.69
N GLU A 418 -1.90 40.52 6.82
CA GLU A 418 -0.56 40.01 7.17
C GLU A 418 0.56 40.62 6.29
N PRO A 419 0.67 41.97 6.18
CA PRO A 419 1.60 42.60 5.25
C PRO A 419 3.08 42.36 5.59
N GLN A 420 3.40 42.14 6.87
CA GLN A 420 4.76 41.85 7.31
C GLN A 420 5.22 40.45 6.85
N LYS A 421 4.35 39.44 6.96
CA LYS A 421 4.63 38.08 6.45
C LYS A 421 4.84 38.10 4.94
N ALA A 422 4.00 38.83 4.21
CA ALA A 422 4.14 38.97 2.76
C ALA A 422 5.46 39.66 2.38
N PHE A 423 5.88 40.69 3.13
CA PHE A 423 7.18 41.33 2.93
C PHE A 423 8.36 40.35 3.15
N GLU A 424 8.27 39.50 4.17
CA GLU A 424 9.31 38.51 4.48
C GLU A 424 9.41 37.43 3.39
N LEU A 425 8.27 36.87 2.98
CA LEU A 425 8.21 35.84 1.95
C LEU A 425 8.56 36.39 0.56
N SER A 426 8.13 37.60 0.22
CA SER A 426 8.55 38.24 -1.04
C SER A 426 10.06 38.52 -1.05
N GLY A 427 10.65 38.93 0.08
CA GLY A 427 12.11 39.05 0.22
C GLY A 427 12.83 37.72 0.07
N LEU A 428 12.26 36.64 0.60
CA LEU A 428 12.80 35.29 0.46
C LEU A 428 12.73 34.80 -0.99
N LEU A 429 11.59 35.01 -1.65
CA LEU A 429 11.42 34.73 -3.07
C LEU A 429 12.45 35.52 -3.89
N GLN A 430 12.59 36.83 -3.65
CA GLN A 430 13.56 37.65 -4.36
C GLN A 430 15.01 37.17 -4.14
N CYS A 431 15.37 36.73 -2.93
CA CYS A 431 16.67 36.12 -2.67
C CYS A 431 16.89 34.86 -3.52
N HIS A 432 15.87 34.00 -3.63
CA HIS A 432 15.93 32.80 -4.45
C HIS A 432 16.14 33.15 -5.92
N LEU A 433 15.38 34.11 -6.44
CA LEU A 433 15.48 34.59 -7.81
C LEU A 433 16.87 35.23 -8.09
N ASP A 434 17.40 36.00 -7.14
CA ASP A 434 18.74 36.59 -7.25
C ASP A 434 19.86 35.54 -7.39
N LYS A 435 19.65 34.32 -6.88
CA LYS A 435 20.60 33.20 -6.96
C LYS A 435 20.45 32.35 -8.22
N THR A 436 19.37 32.52 -8.98
CA THR A 436 19.12 31.81 -10.24
C THR A 436 19.51 32.61 -11.47
N LYS A 437 20.18 33.77 -11.31
CA LYS A 437 20.63 34.66 -12.40
C LYS A 437 21.34 33.96 -13.56
N ALA A 438 21.06 34.42 -14.78
CA ALA A 438 21.43 33.75 -16.01
C ALA A 438 22.94 33.63 -16.27
N ASP A 439 23.75 34.54 -15.70
CA ASP A 439 25.19 34.67 -15.89
C ASP A 439 26.02 34.20 -14.69
N VAL A 440 25.37 33.71 -13.62
CA VAL A 440 26.03 33.21 -12.42
C VAL A 440 25.87 31.68 -12.38
N ALA A 441 26.98 30.96 -12.21
CA ALA A 441 26.91 29.53 -11.95
C ALA A 441 26.05 29.28 -10.70
N PRO A 442 25.12 28.31 -10.70
CA PRO A 442 24.39 27.95 -9.49
C PRO A 442 25.37 27.75 -8.34
N THR A 443 25.28 28.59 -7.31
CA THR A 443 26.00 28.35 -6.07
C THR A 443 24.98 27.96 -5.02
N TYR A 444 25.21 26.83 -4.37
CA TYR A 444 24.39 26.37 -3.26
C TYR A 444 24.59 27.32 -2.08
N PHE A 445 23.63 28.22 -1.88
CA PHE A 445 23.53 29.02 -0.67
C PHE A 445 22.06 29.11 -0.33
N GLU A 446 21.67 28.67 0.86
CA GLU A 446 20.29 28.74 1.31
C GLU A 446 19.89 30.21 1.46
N CYS A 447 18.75 30.60 0.90
CA CYS A 447 18.07 31.81 1.38
C CYS A 447 17.45 31.42 2.72
N GLY A 448 18.24 31.43 3.79
CA GLY A 448 17.76 31.05 5.13
C GLY A 448 16.69 32.03 5.61
N GLY A 449 15.60 31.51 6.16
CA GLY A 449 14.51 32.29 6.73
C GLY A 449 13.97 31.63 7.99
N ASN A 450 14.36 32.16 9.16
CA ASN A 450 13.93 31.75 10.50
C ASN A 450 12.50 32.28 10.83
N THR A 451 11.57 32.29 9.87
CA THR A 451 10.25 32.96 10.03
C THR A 451 9.06 32.00 10.09
N ALA A 452 9.26 30.69 9.94
CA ALA A 452 8.16 29.73 10.09
C ALA A 452 7.89 29.43 11.57
N THR A 453 6.67 29.67 12.04
CA THR A 453 6.16 29.02 13.25
C THR A 453 6.20 27.50 13.03
N PRO A 454 6.88 26.71 13.89
CA PRO A 454 6.90 25.27 13.75
C PRO A 454 5.49 24.71 13.98
N PRO A 455 5.05 23.70 13.21
CA PRO A 455 3.79 23.02 13.49
C PRO A 455 3.86 22.36 14.88
N PRO A 456 2.77 22.37 15.67
CA PRO A 456 2.74 21.70 16.95
C PRO A 456 2.97 20.20 16.76
N THR A 457 3.84 19.63 17.59
CA THR A 457 4.11 18.20 17.64
C THR A 457 2.82 17.46 18.06
N PRO A 458 2.38 16.42 17.34
CA PRO A 458 1.34 15.53 17.83
C PRO A 458 1.75 14.96 19.20
N ALA A 459 0.80 14.83 20.12
CA ALA A 459 1.06 14.32 21.46
C ALA A 459 1.73 12.94 21.39
N THR A 460 3.02 12.88 21.75
CA THR A 460 3.76 11.63 21.89
C THR A 460 3.21 10.84 23.08
N LEU A 461 2.82 9.59 22.85
CA LEU A 461 2.73 8.57 23.90
C LEU A 461 4.11 8.45 24.58
N PRO A 462 4.17 8.14 25.89
CA PRO A 462 5.43 8.13 26.63
C PRO A 462 6.38 7.07 26.06
N PRO A 463 7.68 7.38 25.92
CA PRO A 463 8.65 6.47 25.34
C PRO A 463 8.87 5.27 26.25
N THR A 464 8.73 4.06 25.71
CA THR A 464 9.29 2.85 26.29
C THR A 464 10.82 2.98 26.27
N PRO A 465 11.55 2.63 27.35
CA PRO A 465 12.99 2.89 27.39
C PRO A 465 13.72 1.95 26.42
N ALA A 466 14.47 2.54 25.48
CA ALA A 466 15.39 1.79 24.65
C ALA A 466 16.52 1.18 25.50
N PRO A 467 16.92 -0.09 25.27
CA PRO A 467 18.09 -0.65 25.92
C PRO A 467 19.36 0.03 25.40
N SER A 468 20.25 0.39 26.32
CA SER A 468 21.51 1.06 26.01
C SER A 468 22.46 0.15 25.24
N LEU A 469 22.82 0.52 24.01
CA LEU A 469 23.93 -0.08 23.27
C LEU A 469 25.26 0.41 23.87
N ARG A 470 25.93 -0.45 24.64
CA ARG A 470 27.36 -0.28 24.91
C ARG A 470 28.14 -0.73 23.68
N GLY A 471 28.86 0.21 23.08
CA GLY A 471 29.76 -0.06 21.98
C GLY A 471 30.80 -1.11 22.36
N THR A 472 31.06 -2.03 21.44
CA THR A 472 32.30 -2.80 21.41
C THR A 472 32.80 -2.91 19.98
N THR A 473 34.08 -2.57 19.87
CA THR A 473 34.94 -2.64 18.69
C THR A 473 35.01 -4.06 18.13
N ILE A 474 34.91 -4.15 16.80
CA ILE A 474 35.02 -5.39 16.03
C ILE A 474 36.46 -5.93 16.16
N ASN A 475 36.59 -7.17 16.64
CA ASN A 475 37.83 -7.94 16.61
C ASN A 475 37.50 -9.27 15.90
N PRO A 476 38.13 -9.61 14.76
CA PRO A 476 37.78 -10.80 14.01
C PRO A 476 38.56 -11.98 14.60
N THR A 477 37.92 -12.80 15.42
CA THR A 477 38.22 -14.24 15.65
C THR A 477 37.49 -14.75 16.89
N ASN A 478 36.30 -15.34 16.72
CA ASN A 478 35.77 -16.45 17.54
C ASN A 478 34.57 -17.08 16.81
N PRO A 479 34.33 -18.40 16.94
CA PRO A 479 33.16 -19.08 16.35
C PRO A 479 31.88 -18.64 17.08
N PRO A 480 30.69 -18.75 16.44
CA PRO A 480 29.45 -18.20 16.98
C PRO A 480 29.10 -18.84 18.33
N GLU A 481 28.73 -18.02 19.31
CA GLU A 481 28.11 -18.50 20.56
C GLU A 481 26.76 -19.15 20.24
N GLU A 482 26.48 -20.30 20.85
CA GLU A 482 25.19 -20.99 20.75
C GLU A 482 24.08 -20.12 21.35
N ASP A 483 23.05 -19.84 20.56
CA ASP A 483 21.80 -19.25 21.00
C ASP A 483 21.10 -20.18 22.00
N THR A 484 20.81 -19.67 23.21
CA THR A 484 20.16 -20.42 24.30
C THR A 484 18.72 -19.96 24.56
N THR A 485 18.18 -19.08 23.72
CA THR A 485 16.82 -18.55 23.86
C THR A 485 15.79 -19.64 23.47
N PRO A 486 14.79 -19.97 24.30
CA PRO A 486 13.78 -20.96 23.93
C PRO A 486 12.89 -20.44 22.80
N PRO A 487 12.54 -21.27 21.79
CA PRO A 487 11.57 -20.88 20.77
C PRO A 487 10.18 -20.67 21.39
N ILE A 488 9.40 -19.78 20.79
CA ILE A 488 7.99 -19.59 21.16
C ILE A 488 7.19 -20.69 20.45
N VAL A 489 6.38 -21.43 21.21
CA VAL A 489 5.57 -22.54 20.69
C VAL A 489 4.12 -22.26 21.04
N HIS A 490 3.26 -22.20 20.02
CA HIS A 490 1.83 -21.97 20.13
C HIS A 490 1.07 -23.27 19.90
N PHE A 491 -0.01 -23.44 20.64
CA PHE A 491 -0.83 -24.66 20.64
C PHE A 491 -2.27 -24.28 20.34
N PHE A 492 -2.87 -24.94 19.35
CA PHE A 492 -4.24 -24.68 18.95
C PHE A 492 -5.12 -25.92 19.18
N ASN A 493 -6.41 -25.70 19.45
CA ASN A 493 -7.51 -26.68 19.51
C ASN A 493 -7.77 -27.54 20.76
N THR A 494 -7.13 -27.33 21.92
CA THR A 494 -7.66 -27.91 23.18
C THR A 494 -7.26 -27.09 24.41
N GLU A 495 -8.25 -26.48 25.05
CA GLU A 495 -8.10 -26.00 26.42
C GLU A 495 -8.34 -27.15 27.41
N ALA A 496 -7.80 -27.04 28.61
CA ALA A 496 -8.06 -28.05 29.65
C ALA A 496 -9.57 -28.14 29.93
N GLY A 497 -10.15 -29.34 29.79
CA GLY A 497 -11.58 -29.58 30.04
C GLY A 497 -12.50 -29.53 28.81
N THR A 498 -11.95 -29.48 27.59
CA THR A 498 -12.75 -29.55 26.34
C THR A 498 -13.44 -30.92 26.19
N TYR A 499 -14.71 -30.94 25.76
CA TYR A 499 -15.44 -32.16 25.38
C TYR A 499 -15.44 -32.37 23.86
N LEU A 500 -14.81 -33.46 23.39
CA LEU A 500 -14.73 -33.83 21.97
C LEU A 500 -15.80 -34.87 21.62
N THR A 501 -16.40 -34.73 20.43
CA THR A 501 -17.43 -35.64 19.90
C THR A 501 -16.93 -36.47 18.71
N THR A 502 -15.83 -36.06 18.06
CA THR A 502 -15.20 -36.76 16.93
C THR A 502 -14.17 -37.79 17.41
N ASN A 503 -14.15 -38.94 16.73
CA ASN A 503 -13.18 -40.02 16.98
C ASN A 503 -11.82 -39.78 16.31
N THR A 504 -11.66 -38.71 15.51
CA THR A 504 -10.39 -38.36 14.86
C THR A 504 -10.07 -36.87 14.98
N PRO A 505 -9.81 -36.34 16.20
CA PRO A 505 -9.38 -34.95 16.35
C PRO A 505 -8.00 -34.70 15.71
N VAL A 506 -7.81 -33.46 15.29
CA VAL A 506 -6.53 -32.94 14.80
C VAL A 506 -5.94 -32.02 15.86
N PHE A 507 -4.66 -32.23 16.20
CA PHE A 507 -3.93 -31.39 17.15
C PHE A 507 -2.88 -30.59 16.39
N HIS A 508 -2.69 -29.31 16.71
CA HIS A 508 -1.73 -28.45 16.01
C HIS A 508 -0.65 -27.94 16.96
N VAL A 509 0.62 -28.03 16.53
CA VAL A 509 1.77 -27.43 17.20
C VAL A 509 2.53 -26.55 16.20
N TRP A 510 2.75 -25.30 16.59
CA TRP A 510 3.57 -24.33 15.89
C TRP A 510 4.83 -24.02 16.69
N ALA A 511 5.98 -23.90 16.04
CA ALA A 511 7.22 -23.47 16.66
C ALA A 511 7.93 -22.42 15.79
N SER A 512 8.16 -21.23 16.32
CA SER A 512 8.87 -20.16 15.62
C SER A 512 10.39 -20.31 15.72
N ASP A 513 11.05 -19.94 14.62
CA ASP A 513 12.41 -19.40 14.56
C ASP A 513 13.55 -20.29 15.10
N ASP A 514 13.63 -21.55 14.63
CA ASP A 514 14.88 -22.31 14.80
C ASP A 514 15.11 -23.40 13.72
N SER A 515 16.10 -23.13 12.86
CA SER A 515 16.62 -24.09 11.87
C SER A 515 17.12 -25.42 12.49
N SER A 516 17.40 -25.46 13.80
CA SER A 516 17.90 -26.63 14.53
C SER A 516 16.83 -27.68 14.89
N ILE A 517 15.54 -27.34 14.83
CA ILE A 517 14.44 -28.27 15.14
C ILE A 517 14.36 -29.38 14.09
N ARG A 518 14.50 -30.65 14.50
CA ARG A 518 14.45 -31.81 13.59
C ARG A 518 13.14 -32.59 13.60
N SER A 519 12.41 -32.62 14.72
CA SER A 519 11.12 -33.32 14.80
C SER A 519 10.27 -32.84 15.97
N VAL A 520 8.95 -32.94 15.80
CA VAL A 520 7.95 -32.80 16.87
C VAL A 520 7.33 -34.18 17.11
N LYS A 521 7.29 -34.63 18.36
CA LYS A 521 6.68 -35.91 18.76
C LYS A 521 5.55 -35.69 19.74
N PHE A 522 4.42 -36.30 19.44
CA PHE A 522 3.22 -36.23 20.24
C PHE A 522 3.05 -37.48 21.11
N GLN A 523 2.48 -37.28 22.29
CA GLN A 523 2.02 -38.35 23.16
C GLN A 523 0.56 -38.14 23.50
N LEU A 524 -0.19 -39.25 23.43
CA LEU A 524 -1.57 -39.31 23.83
C LEU A 524 -1.70 -40.28 25.01
N ARG A 525 -2.52 -39.94 25.98
CA ARG A 525 -2.85 -40.75 27.14
C ARG A 525 -4.34 -41.05 27.10
N ASP A 526 -4.66 -42.33 27.14
CA ASP A 526 -6.05 -42.80 27.16
C ASP A 526 -6.68 -42.71 28.57
N PRO A 527 -8.02 -42.84 28.69
CA PRO A 527 -8.74 -42.83 29.96
C PRO A 527 -8.25 -43.85 30.98
N SER A 528 -7.64 -44.94 30.52
CA SER A 528 -7.02 -45.96 31.37
C SER A 528 -5.62 -45.56 31.88
N GLY A 529 -5.10 -44.42 31.44
CA GLY A 529 -3.80 -43.86 31.82
C GLY A 529 -2.61 -44.37 31.00
N ASN A 530 -2.85 -45.14 29.94
CA ASN A 530 -1.77 -45.67 29.09
C ASN A 530 -1.31 -44.61 28.09
N ILE A 531 0.01 -44.48 27.92
CA ILE A 531 0.61 -43.57 26.93
C ILE A 531 0.74 -44.32 25.60
N ARG A 532 0.11 -43.79 24.54
CA ARG A 532 0.23 -44.22 23.14
C ARG A 532 1.35 -43.41 22.45
N ASN A 533 2.25 -44.08 21.71
CA ASN A 533 3.45 -43.55 21.02
C ASN A 533 3.50 -44.20 19.61
N GLN A 534 3.86 -43.61 18.46
CA GLN A 534 4.33 -42.30 17.98
C GLN A 534 3.64 -42.06 16.62
N VAL A 535 3.03 -40.91 16.38
CA VAL A 535 2.86 -40.40 15.01
C VAL A 535 4.02 -39.45 14.78
N ASN A 536 4.87 -39.71 13.78
CA ASN A 536 5.76 -38.66 13.28
C ASN A 536 4.83 -37.64 12.62
N GLY A 537 4.72 -36.44 13.19
CA GLY A 537 4.24 -35.33 12.38
C GLY A 537 5.31 -35.08 11.35
N ASP A 538 5.05 -35.39 10.08
CA ASP A 538 5.93 -34.93 9.02
C ASP A 538 5.98 -33.41 9.12
N LEU A 539 7.16 -32.87 9.40
CA LEU A 539 7.40 -31.43 9.31
C LEU A 539 7.32 -31.10 7.83
N ALA A 540 6.20 -30.52 7.39
CA ALA A 540 6.17 -29.85 6.10
C ALA A 540 6.94 -28.54 6.26
N GLU A 541 8.07 -28.40 5.57
CA GLU A 541 8.67 -27.08 5.33
C GLU A 541 7.71 -26.33 4.40
N VAL A 542 7.17 -25.20 4.87
CA VAL A 542 6.56 -24.20 4.00
C VAL A 542 7.67 -23.17 3.74
N SER A 543 7.98 -22.93 2.47
CA SER A 543 9.23 -22.28 2.04
C SER A 543 9.24 -20.75 2.20
N ILE A 544 8.48 -20.20 3.13
CA ILE A 544 8.40 -18.77 3.39
C ILE A 544 8.45 -18.66 4.93
N ASP A 545 9.46 -17.96 5.46
CA ASP A 545 9.67 -17.61 6.89
C ASP A 545 10.24 -18.65 7.88
N HIS A 546 10.87 -19.75 7.43
CA HIS A 546 11.56 -20.69 8.35
C HIS A 546 10.68 -21.31 9.46
N GLU A 547 9.36 -21.31 9.29
CA GLU A 547 8.41 -21.89 10.26
C GLU A 547 8.25 -23.42 10.13
N LYS A 548 7.95 -24.10 11.25
CA LYS A 548 7.78 -25.56 11.27
C LYS A 548 6.46 -25.97 11.94
N TRP A 549 5.62 -26.66 11.18
CA TRP A 549 4.28 -27.12 11.61
C TRP A 549 4.20 -28.64 11.79
N ALA A 550 3.42 -29.08 12.78
CA ALA A 550 3.05 -30.49 12.92
C ALA A 550 1.58 -30.66 13.37
N SER A 551 0.79 -31.37 12.55
CA SER A 551 -0.67 -31.50 12.72
C SER A 551 -1.14 -32.97 12.71
N PRO A 552 -0.80 -33.80 13.70
CA PRO A 552 -1.20 -35.20 13.69
C PRO A 552 -2.71 -35.37 13.89
N GLN A 553 -3.31 -36.21 13.03
CA GLN A 553 -4.59 -36.83 13.32
C GLN A 553 -4.39 -37.99 14.30
N MET A 554 -5.20 -38.05 15.35
CA MET A 554 -5.17 -39.17 16.32
C MET A 554 -6.53 -39.83 16.42
N THR A 555 -6.57 -41.14 16.55
CA THR A 555 -7.82 -41.89 16.70
C THR A 555 -8.15 -42.12 18.18
N LEU A 556 -9.36 -41.74 18.58
CA LEU A 556 -9.94 -41.99 19.89
C LEU A 556 -10.94 -43.15 19.79
N ASP A 557 -10.74 -44.18 20.61
CA ASP A 557 -11.47 -45.45 20.52
C ASP A 557 -12.33 -45.77 21.76
N GLU A 558 -12.22 -44.97 22.82
CA GLU A 558 -13.01 -45.12 24.05
C GLU A 558 -13.36 -43.76 24.66
N SER A 559 -14.61 -43.60 25.12
CA SER A 559 -15.04 -42.38 25.80
C SER A 559 -14.40 -42.25 27.18
N GLY A 560 -14.19 -41.03 27.65
CA GLY A 560 -13.55 -40.73 28.92
C GLY A 560 -12.54 -39.58 28.84
N GLU A 561 -11.78 -39.38 29.91
CA GLU A 561 -10.77 -38.33 30.01
C GLU A 561 -9.46 -38.76 29.36
N TRP A 562 -9.12 -38.13 28.25
CA TRP A 562 -7.85 -38.28 27.56
C TRP A 562 -6.91 -37.13 27.92
N ALA A 563 -5.62 -37.30 27.66
CA ALA A 563 -4.68 -36.19 27.75
C ALA A 563 -3.61 -36.27 26.67
N TRP A 564 -3.08 -35.14 26.21
CA TRP A 564 -1.98 -35.11 25.23
C TRP A 564 -0.87 -34.15 25.63
N ARG A 565 0.30 -34.31 25.00
CA ARG A 565 1.44 -33.38 25.09
C ARG A 565 2.39 -33.54 23.90
N ALA A 566 3.20 -32.53 23.63
CA ALA A 566 4.24 -32.57 22.59
C ALA A 566 5.66 -32.41 23.17
N ARG A 567 6.65 -32.95 22.45
CA ARG A 567 8.09 -32.70 22.65
C ARG A 567 8.75 -32.36 21.32
N VAL A 568 9.75 -31.49 21.35
CA VAL A 568 10.58 -31.14 20.19
C VAL A 568 11.96 -31.76 20.36
N THR A 569 12.65 -32.08 19.25
CA THR A 569 14.04 -32.58 19.27
C THR A 569 14.93 -31.77 18.33
N ASP A 570 16.11 -31.36 18.78
CA ASP A 570 17.15 -30.64 18.03
C ASP A 570 18.55 -31.31 18.17
N ASN A 571 19.63 -30.62 17.79
CA ASN A 571 21.01 -31.11 17.90
C ASN A 571 21.65 -30.91 19.29
N SER A 572 21.01 -30.21 20.23
CA SER A 572 21.57 -29.93 21.55
C SER A 572 21.06 -30.95 22.58
N ALA A 573 21.94 -31.46 23.45
CA ALA A 573 21.53 -32.41 24.50
C ALA A 573 20.54 -31.80 25.52
N ALA A 574 20.39 -30.46 25.54
CA ALA A 574 19.57 -29.71 26.48
C ALA A 574 18.07 -29.64 26.09
N ARG A 575 17.71 -29.76 24.81
CA ARG A 575 16.33 -29.52 24.32
C ARG A 575 15.54 -30.80 24.01
N ASN A 576 15.82 -31.88 24.74
CA ASN A 576 15.12 -33.18 24.67
C ASN A 576 13.97 -33.33 25.71
N GLN A 577 13.34 -32.23 26.14
CA GLN A 577 12.30 -32.21 27.19
C GLN A 577 10.90 -31.98 26.62
N PHE A 578 9.86 -32.39 27.35
CA PHE A 578 8.47 -32.08 26.97
C PHE A 578 8.21 -30.60 27.22
N LEU A 579 7.73 -29.90 26.19
CA LEU A 579 7.54 -28.45 26.23
C LEU A 579 6.29 -28.02 27.03
N MET A 580 5.42 -28.97 27.37
CA MET A 580 4.14 -28.72 28.04
C MET A 580 3.79 -29.81 29.07
N PRO A 581 3.02 -29.46 30.12
CA PRO A 581 2.31 -30.44 30.93
C PRO A 581 1.23 -31.17 30.11
N TRP A 582 0.64 -32.22 30.67
CA TRP A 582 -0.49 -32.90 30.02
C TRP A 582 -1.68 -31.95 29.91
N VAL A 583 -2.24 -31.83 28.71
CA VAL A 583 -3.51 -31.13 28.46
C VAL A 583 -4.62 -32.17 28.42
N HIS A 584 -5.60 -32.02 29.32
CA HIS A 584 -6.67 -32.98 29.54
C HIS A 584 -7.94 -32.56 28.78
N PHE A 585 -8.58 -33.52 28.11
CA PHE A 585 -9.84 -33.33 27.39
C PHE A 585 -10.73 -34.57 27.56
N HIS A 586 -12.03 -34.44 27.36
CA HIS A 586 -12.99 -35.53 27.52
C HIS A 586 -13.57 -35.95 26.16
N PHE A 587 -13.35 -37.19 25.74
CA PHE A 587 -14.00 -37.71 24.54
C PHE A 587 -15.33 -38.34 24.92
N LEU A 588 -16.43 -37.85 24.34
CA LEU A 588 -17.77 -38.31 24.67
C LEU A 588 -18.19 -39.56 23.89
N GLY A 589 -17.58 -39.83 22.73
CA GLY A 589 -17.99 -40.89 21.81
C GLY A 589 -19.10 -40.46 20.85
N GLY A 590 -19.04 -40.92 19.59
CA GLY A 590 -19.98 -40.52 18.53
C GLY A 590 -21.45 -40.88 18.79
N ASP A 591 -21.70 -41.88 19.63
CA ASP A 591 -23.06 -42.30 20.04
C ASP A 591 -23.51 -41.74 21.40
N SER A 592 -22.83 -40.71 21.93
CA SER A 592 -23.15 -40.16 23.26
C SER A 592 -24.51 -39.43 23.29
N PRO A 593 -25.19 -39.39 24.45
CA PRO A 593 -26.40 -38.58 24.63
C PRO A 593 -26.21 -37.09 24.27
N VAL A 594 -24.99 -36.56 24.47
CA VAL A 594 -24.63 -35.19 24.06
C VAL A 594 -24.55 -35.07 22.54
N ALA A 595 -23.87 -36.00 21.85
CA ALA A 595 -23.82 -36.02 20.38
C ALA A 595 -25.22 -36.16 19.76
N ALA A 596 -26.09 -36.98 20.37
CA ALA A 596 -27.49 -37.10 19.96
C ALA A 596 -28.27 -35.78 20.14
N ALA A 597 -28.09 -35.09 21.27
CA ALA A 597 -28.72 -33.79 21.50
C ALA A 597 -28.22 -32.72 20.52
N VAL A 598 -26.91 -32.67 20.24
CA VAL A 598 -26.32 -31.77 19.23
C VAL A 598 -26.92 -32.06 17.85
N GLY A 599 -27.05 -33.34 17.47
CA GLY A 599 -27.69 -33.72 16.20
C GLY A 599 -29.15 -33.27 16.10
N ILE A 600 -29.93 -33.38 17.19
CA ILE A 600 -31.33 -32.93 17.23
C ILE A 600 -31.42 -31.41 17.09
N ILE A 601 -30.64 -30.66 17.88
CA ILE A 601 -30.63 -29.19 17.85
C ILE A 601 -30.19 -28.71 16.47
N ARG A 602 -29.14 -29.32 15.92
CA ARG A 602 -28.64 -29.02 14.58
C ARG A 602 -29.72 -29.25 13.51
N ALA A 603 -30.46 -30.36 13.57
CA ALA A 603 -31.54 -30.63 12.62
C ALA A 603 -32.65 -29.56 12.68
N GLU A 604 -33.01 -29.07 13.88
CA GLU A 604 -33.99 -27.97 14.02
C GLU A 604 -33.47 -26.63 13.49
N ILE A 605 -32.18 -26.35 13.69
CA ILE A 605 -31.51 -25.18 13.10
C ILE A 605 -31.47 -25.30 11.56
N GLU A 606 -31.15 -26.47 11.02
CA GLU A 606 -31.14 -26.70 9.57
C GLU A 606 -32.55 -26.58 8.99
N GLU A 607 -33.60 -27.02 9.69
CA GLU A 607 -34.99 -26.79 9.30
C GLU A 607 -35.34 -25.29 9.29
N LEU A 608 -34.92 -24.55 10.33
CA LEU A 608 -35.06 -23.10 10.40
C LEU A 608 -34.38 -22.39 9.21
N ILE A 609 -33.15 -22.80 8.88
CA ILE A 609 -32.40 -22.28 7.73
C ILE A 609 -33.09 -22.63 6.42
N ASN A 610 -33.58 -23.86 6.25
CA ASN A 610 -34.28 -24.28 5.04
C ASN A 610 -35.61 -23.54 4.84
N GLY A 611 -36.25 -23.11 5.94
CA GLY A 611 -37.41 -22.22 5.90
C GLY A 611 -37.07 -20.77 5.51
N ASN A 612 -35.83 -20.33 5.74
CA ASN A 612 -35.34 -19.00 5.38
C ASN A 612 -33.83 -19.01 5.10
N ASN A 613 -33.46 -19.23 3.83
CA ASN A 613 -32.06 -19.35 3.42
C ASN A 613 -31.20 -18.12 3.74
N ALA A 614 -31.81 -16.92 3.89
CA ALA A 614 -31.09 -15.71 4.27
C ALA A 614 -30.49 -15.78 5.70
N LEU A 615 -30.87 -16.77 6.51
CA LEU A 615 -30.28 -17.01 7.82
C LEU A 615 -28.87 -17.61 7.74
N ARG A 616 -28.47 -18.25 6.63
CA ARG A 616 -27.13 -18.83 6.46
C ARG A 616 -26.00 -17.81 6.69
N PRO A 617 -25.90 -16.72 5.89
CA PRO A 617 -24.87 -15.70 6.12
C PRO A 617 -25.04 -14.97 7.45
N LYS A 618 -26.28 -14.84 7.94
CA LYS A 618 -26.56 -14.16 9.21
C LYS A 618 -26.06 -14.94 10.43
N PHE A 619 -26.14 -16.27 10.42
CA PHE A 619 -25.58 -17.10 11.49
C PHE A 619 -24.05 -17.18 11.44
N LEU A 620 -23.46 -17.17 10.23
CA LEU A 620 -22.00 -17.05 10.10
C LEU A 620 -21.51 -15.72 10.72
N ARG A 621 -22.18 -14.62 10.35
CA ARG A 621 -21.87 -13.30 10.91
C ARG A 621 -22.10 -13.23 12.43
N LEU A 622 -23.20 -13.78 12.93
CA LEU A 622 -23.47 -13.83 14.37
C LEU A 622 -22.34 -14.53 15.13
N GLY A 623 -21.86 -15.67 14.60
CA GLY A 623 -20.75 -16.41 15.22
C GLY A 623 -19.45 -15.62 15.27
N PHE A 624 -19.10 -14.89 14.19
CA PHE A 624 -17.91 -14.04 14.19
C PHE A 624 -18.00 -12.92 15.24
N HIS A 625 -19.10 -12.17 15.25
CA HIS A 625 -19.28 -11.04 16.18
C HIS A 625 -19.33 -11.49 17.64
N ASP A 626 -19.99 -12.62 17.93
CA ASP A 626 -19.97 -13.24 19.26
C ASP A 626 -18.54 -13.65 19.67
N CYS A 627 -17.78 -14.22 18.74
CA CYS A 627 -16.44 -14.72 19.02
C CYS A 627 -15.37 -13.63 19.20
N VAL A 628 -15.50 -12.48 18.54
CA VAL A 628 -14.69 -11.30 18.88
C VAL A 628 -14.94 -10.88 20.36
N GLY A 629 -16.15 -11.12 20.88
CA GLY A 629 -16.53 -10.88 22.27
C GLY A 629 -16.22 -12.01 23.26
N GLY A 630 -15.65 -13.13 22.81
CA GLY A 630 -15.32 -14.29 23.66
C GLY A 630 -16.16 -15.55 23.42
N CYS A 631 -16.99 -15.57 22.38
CA CYS A 631 -17.85 -16.71 21.99
C CYS A 631 -18.79 -17.15 23.13
N ASP A 632 -19.35 -16.18 23.86
CA ASP A 632 -20.14 -16.42 25.09
C ASP A 632 -21.63 -16.12 24.88
N GLY A 633 -22.08 -16.10 23.63
CA GLY A 633 -23.46 -16.03 23.23
C GLY A 633 -24.08 -14.66 23.51
N CYS A 634 -23.34 -13.57 23.35
CA CYS A 634 -23.97 -12.26 23.43
C CYS A 634 -23.38 -11.21 22.51
N VAL A 635 -24.22 -10.25 22.14
CA VAL A 635 -23.87 -9.17 21.23
C VAL A 635 -24.48 -7.88 21.76
N ASN A 636 -23.64 -6.86 21.96
CA ASN A 636 -24.11 -5.52 22.31
C ASN A 636 -24.82 -4.87 21.12
N MET A 637 -26.14 -4.73 21.20
CA MET A 637 -26.96 -4.17 20.14
C MET A 637 -26.87 -2.63 20.03
N ASP A 638 -26.26 -1.96 21.01
CA ASP A 638 -26.03 -0.51 20.95
C ASP A 638 -24.85 -0.14 20.02
N ASN A 639 -23.99 -1.12 19.68
CA ASN A 639 -22.91 -0.93 18.72
C ASN A 639 -23.46 -1.00 17.28
N GLY A 640 -23.18 0.05 16.50
CA GLY A 640 -23.64 0.18 15.11
C GLY A 640 -23.17 -0.93 14.19
N ASP A 641 -21.99 -1.51 14.45
CA ASP A 641 -21.44 -2.61 13.67
C ASP A 641 -22.23 -3.91 13.87
N ASN A 642 -23.02 -4.02 14.94
CA ASN A 642 -23.88 -5.18 15.20
C ASN A 642 -25.28 -5.05 14.56
N ALA A 643 -25.53 -3.98 13.81
CA ALA A 643 -26.83 -3.77 13.15
C ALA A 643 -27.27 -4.99 12.32
N GLY A 644 -28.53 -5.39 12.49
CA GLY A 644 -29.13 -6.52 11.77
C GLY A 644 -28.84 -7.92 12.34
N LEU A 645 -28.07 -8.03 13.44
CA LEU A 645 -27.87 -9.29 14.18
C LEU A 645 -29.05 -9.65 15.09
N ASP A 646 -29.99 -8.73 15.32
CA ASP A 646 -31.27 -9.04 15.96
C ASP A 646 -32.05 -10.13 15.22
N VAL A 647 -32.00 -10.13 13.88
CA VAL A 647 -32.70 -11.09 13.02
C VAL A 647 -32.28 -12.56 13.27
N PRO A 648 -30.98 -12.94 13.17
CA PRO A 648 -30.57 -14.30 13.50
C PRO A 648 -30.76 -14.63 14.99
N ILE A 649 -30.55 -13.68 15.90
CA ILE A 649 -30.75 -13.89 17.34
C ILE A 649 -32.20 -14.27 17.63
N ASP A 650 -33.16 -13.49 17.13
CA ASP A 650 -34.60 -13.73 17.34
C ASP A 650 -35.07 -15.03 16.69
N ALA A 651 -34.47 -15.42 15.56
CA ALA A 651 -34.77 -16.69 14.91
C ALA A 651 -34.36 -17.90 15.77
N LEU A 652 -33.31 -17.78 16.60
CA LEU A 652 -32.84 -18.84 17.48
C LEU A 652 -33.57 -18.89 18.84
N VAL A 653 -34.29 -17.85 19.24
CA VAL A 653 -34.98 -17.80 20.55
C VAL A 653 -35.81 -19.06 20.85
N PRO A 654 -36.65 -19.60 19.94
CA PRO A 654 -37.44 -20.80 20.24
C PRO A 654 -36.58 -22.05 20.51
N ILE A 655 -35.42 -22.15 19.85
CA ILE A 655 -34.47 -23.25 20.04
C ILE A 655 -33.70 -23.05 21.36
N VAL A 656 -33.27 -21.81 21.64
CA VAL A 656 -32.60 -21.45 22.90
C VAL A 656 -33.51 -21.71 24.09
N GLU A 657 -34.76 -21.25 24.09
CA GLU A 657 -35.72 -21.48 25.18
C GLU A 657 -36.01 -22.97 25.42
N LYS A 658 -35.96 -23.78 24.35
CA LYS A 658 -36.21 -25.22 24.43
C LYS A 658 -35.02 -25.99 25.01
N TYR A 659 -33.80 -25.63 24.62
CA TYR A 659 -32.60 -26.43 24.86
C TYR A 659 -31.63 -25.83 25.87
N ALA A 660 -31.40 -24.52 25.85
CA ALA A 660 -30.39 -23.88 26.69
C ALA A 660 -30.77 -23.95 28.17
N HIS A 661 -29.82 -24.36 29.02
CA HIS A 661 -29.99 -24.49 30.48
C HIS A 661 -31.20 -25.32 30.93
N ASN A 662 -31.75 -26.18 30.05
CA ASN A 662 -32.92 -26.97 30.36
C ASN A 662 -32.53 -28.11 31.31
N ALA A 663 -32.97 -28.02 32.57
CA ALA A 663 -32.60 -28.96 33.62
C ALA A 663 -32.93 -30.43 33.31
N HIS A 664 -34.00 -30.70 32.54
CA HIS A 664 -34.33 -32.07 32.12
C HIS A 664 -33.37 -32.60 31.07
N ILE A 665 -32.95 -31.75 30.13
CA ILE A 665 -31.99 -32.11 29.09
C ILE A 665 -30.61 -32.26 29.71
N THR A 666 -30.18 -31.33 30.56
CA THR A 666 -28.93 -31.42 31.32
C THR A 666 -28.86 -32.72 32.12
N ALA A 667 -29.95 -33.11 32.80
CA ALA A 667 -30.01 -34.38 33.53
C ALA A 667 -29.95 -35.61 32.61
N ALA A 668 -30.52 -35.53 31.41
CA ALA A 668 -30.55 -36.62 30.45
C ALA A 668 -29.20 -36.84 29.74
N ILE A 669 -28.47 -35.76 29.44
CA ILE A 669 -27.23 -35.83 28.67
C ILE A 669 -25.96 -35.68 29.52
N GLY A 670 -26.09 -35.28 30.79
CA GLY A 670 -24.97 -35.13 31.72
C GLY A 670 -24.13 -33.86 31.51
N SER A 671 -24.58 -32.94 30.64
CA SER A 671 -23.93 -31.66 30.36
C SER A 671 -24.98 -30.58 30.10
N THR A 672 -24.65 -29.33 30.41
CA THR A 672 -25.50 -28.19 30.07
C THR A 672 -25.19 -27.73 28.65
N ILE A 673 -26.23 -27.44 27.87
CA ILE A 673 -26.12 -26.73 26.60
C ILE A 673 -26.42 -25.27 26.88
N SER A 674 -25.53 -24.37 26.47
CA SER A 674 -25.72 -22.93 26.63
C SER A 674 -26.32 -22.30 25.38
N ARG A 675 -26.72 -21.03 25.48
CA ARG A 675 -27.09 -20.25 24.28
C ARG A 675 -25.89 -20.09 23.36
N ALA A 676 -24.70 -19.85 23.90
CA ALA A 676 -23.45 -19.78 23.15
C ALA A 676 -23.17 -21.06 22.34
N ASP A 677 -23.45 -22.24 22.90
CA ASP A 677 -23.35 -23.50 22.17
C ASP A 677 -24.32 -23.59 20.99
N ILE A 678 -25.55 -23.08 21.17
CA ILE A 678 -26.58 -23.07 20.13
C ILE A 678 -26.21 -22.08 19.01
N TRP A 679 -25.66 -20.91 19.36
CA TRP A 679 -25.19 -19.93 18.38
C TRP A 679 -24.02 -20.47 17.55
N ALA A 680 -23.02 -21.05 18.20
CA ALA A 680 -21.91 -21.71 17.51
C ALA A 680 -22.40 -22.85 16.60
N LEU A 681 -23.37 -23.65 17.06
CA LEU A 681 -23.96 -24.71 16.24
C LEU A 681 -24.73 -24.14 15.03
N ALA A 682 -25.39 -22.99 15.20
CA ALA A 682 -26.08 -22.29 14.10
C ALA A 682 -25.12 -21.76 13.04
N THR A 683 -23.96 -21.21 13.46
CA THR A 683 -22.87 -20.81 12.58
C THR A 683 -22.39 -21.99 11.75
N LEU A 684 -22.06 -23.12 12.39
CA LEU A 684 -21.59 -24.33 11.71
C LEU A 684 -22.63 -24.88 10.71
N ALA A 685 -23.89 -24.98 11.13
CA ALA A 685 -24.98 -25.41 10.24
C ALA A 685 -25.18 -24.48 9.04
N GLY A 686 -25.04 -23.16 9.23
CA GLY A 686 -25.09 -22.17 8.16
C GLY A 686 -23.99 -22.37 7.11
N VAL A 687 -22.77 -22.62 7.56
CA VAL A 687 -21.60 -22.86 6.70
C VAL A 687 -21.73 -24.19 5.95
N ASP A 688 -22.07 -25.29 6.64
CA ASP A 688 -22.28 -26.61 6.00
C ASP A 688 -23.35 -26.53 4.89
N LEU A 689 -24.48 -25.86 5.14
CA LEU A 689 -25.55 -25.71 4.13
C LEU A 689 -25.16 -24.77 2.98
N ALA A 690 -24.26 -23.82 3.23
CA ALA A 690 -23.71 -22.94 2.19
C ALA A 690 -22.64 -23.64 1.33
N ALA A 691 -21.96 -24.65 1.87
CA ALA A 691 -20.95 -25.42 1.15
C ALA A 691 -21.50 -26.43 0.13
N GLY A 692 -22.79 -26.37 -0.24
CA GLY A 692 -23.44 -27.30 -1.17
C GLY A 692 -22.79 -27.33 -2.56
N GLY A 693 -21.74 -28.16 -2.70
CA GLY A 693 -20.82 -28.23 -3.85
C GLY A 693 -19.38 -28.61 -3.46
N ALA A 694 -19.01 -28.48 -2.18
CA ALA A 694 -17.74 -28.92 -1.63
C ALA A 694 -17.59 -30.46 -1.65
N PRO A 695 -16.36 -30.99 -1.65
CA PRO A 695 -16.10 -32.42 -1.49
C PRO A 695 -16.83 -32.98 -0.25
N SER A 696 -17.38 -34.19 -0.36
CA SER A 696 -18.21 -34.83 0.69
C SER A 696 -17.50 -35.08 2.03
N ASP A 697 -16.18 -34.89 2.06
CA ASP A 697 -15.30 -35.00 3.22
C ASP A 697 -15.06 -33.67 3.95
N VAL A 698 -15.51 -32.53 3.40
CA VAL A 698 -15.50 -31.23 4.10
C VAL A 698 -16.76 -31.11 4.95
N THR A 699 -16.61 -31.30 6.26
CA THR A 699 -17.71 -31.18 7.24
C THR A 699 -17.25 -30.35 8.44
N TRP A 700 -18.08 -29.40 8.89
CA TRP A 700 -17.77 -28.58 10.07
C TRP A 700 -18.51 -29.12 11.29
N SER A 701 -17.91 -30.13 11.92
CA SER A 701 -18.45 -30.77 13.12
C SER A 701 -18.26 -29.89 14.35
N MET A 702 -19.26 -29.85 15.23
CA MET A 702 -19.15 -29.18 16.53
C MET A 702 -18.13 -29.92 17.41
N THR A 703 -16.97 -29.31 17.61
CA THR A 703 -15.84 -29.90 18.35
C THR A 703 -15.84 -29.57 19.84
N HIS A 704 -16.66 -28.60 20.27
CA HIS A 704 -16.74 -28.15 21.67
C HIS A 704 -18.20 -27.85 22.07
N ILE A 705 -18.62 -28.38 23.22
CA ILE A 705 -19.89 -28.09 23.91
C ILE A 705 -19.56 -27.71 25.36
N GLY A 706 -20.34 -26.79 25.92
CA GLY A 706 -20.19 -26.31 27.30
C GLY A 706 -19.70 -24.87 27.41
N ARG A 707 -19.86 -24.05 26.36
CA ARG A 707 -19.60 -22.61 26.44
C ARG A 707 -20.43 -21.98 27.55
N VAL A 708 -19.93 -20.91 28.15
CA VAL A 708 -20.63 -20.21 29.22
C VAL A 708 -21.33 -19.00 28.63
N ASP A 709 -22.61 -18.82 28.94
CA ASP A 709 -23.32 -17.63 28.50
C ASP A 709 -22.82 -16.39 29.26
N CYS A 710 -22.61 -15.31 28.53
CA CYS A 710 -22.15 -14.04 29.08
C CYS A 710 -23.15 -13.44 30.08
N SER A 711 -22.63 -12.61 30.99
CA SER A 711 -23.44 -11.81 31.90
C SER A 711 -23.78 -10.45 31.30
N GLY A 712 -24.98 -9.93 31.58
CA GLY A 712 -25.38 -8.56 31.17
C GLY A 712 -26.14 -8.45 29.86
N ALA A 713 -26.39 -9.57 29.18
CA ALA A 713 -27.34 -9.67 28.08
C ALA A 713 -28.73 -10.14 28.56
N ASP A 714 -29.75 -9.91 27.75
CA ASP A 714 -31.09 -10.48 27.99
C ASP A 714 -31.11 -12.00 27.73
N ALA A 715 -32.29 -12.62 27.89
CA ALA A 715 -32.45 -14.07 27.68
C ALA A 715 -32.13 -14.51 26.24
N ALA A 716 -32.33 -13.62 25.26
CA ALA A 716 -32.02 -13.87 23.86
C ALA A 716 -30.53 -13.66 23.54
N GLY A 717 -29.74 -13.03 24.42
CA GLY A 717 -28.33 -12.71 24.20
C GLY A 717 -28.09 -11.30 23.66
N LYS A 718 -29.09 -10.40 23.73
CA LYS A 718 -28.94 -8.99 23.32
C LYS A 718 -28.42 -8.16 24.50
N GLY A 719 -27.24 -7.56 24.35
CA GLY A 719 -26.50 -6.85 25.41
C GLY A 719 -25.16 -7.52 25.69
N GLY A 720 -24.50 -7.14 26.79
CA GLY A 720 -23.17 -7.66 27.15
C GLY A 720 -22.01 -6.73 26.77
N PRO A 721 -20.76 -7.24 26.75
CA PRO A 721 -19.57 -6.48 26.41
C PRO A 721 -19.62 -5.86 25.00
N ASP A 722 -18.88 -4.78 24.80
CA ASP A 722 -18.76 -4.07 23.52
C ASP A 722 -17.32 -4.17 23.01
N PRO A 723 -16.91 -5.31 22.44
CA PRO A 723 -15.56 -5.49 21.93
C PRO A 723 -15.35 -4.66 20.65
N GLU A 724 -14.11 -4.22 20.42
CA GLU A 724 -13.74 -3.49 19.22
C GLU A 724 -13.71 -4.45 18.01
N LEU A 725 -14.61 -4.22 17.05
CA LEU A 725 -14.70 -5.00 15.82
C LEU A 725 -13.70 -4.47 14.78
N PRO A 726 -13.20 -5.32 13.88
CA PRO A 726 -12.25 -4.89 12.87
C PRO A 726 -12.92 -3.90 11.90
N SER A 727 -12.30 -2.74 11.71
CA SER A 727 -12.80 -1.69 10.83
C SER A 727 -12.84 -2.17 9.36
N PRO A 728 -13.86 -1.77 8.57
CA PRO A 728 -13.85 -2.04 7.14
C PRO A 728 -12.72 -1.32 6.38
N ASN A 729 -12.00 -0.40 7.06
CA ASN A 729 -10.88 0.35 6.49
C ASN A 729 -9.50 -0.16 6.94
N LEU A 730 -9.43 -1.31 7.63
CA LEU A 730 -8.14 -1.89 8.00
C LEU A 730 -7.32 -2.20 6.75
N ASN A 731 -6.04 -1.84 6.78
CA ASN A 731 -5.09 -2.30 5.77
C ASN A 731 -4.69 -3.76 6.05
N THR A 732 -4.01 -4.41 5.10
CA THR A 732 -3.63 -5.83 5.21
C THR A 732 -2.86 -6.14 6.49
N HIS A 733 -1.94 -5.29 6.93
CA HIS A 733 -1.17 -5.54 8.15
C HIS A 733 -2.04 -5.42 9.40
N GLU A 734 -2.89 -4.39 9.49
CA GLU A 734 -3.80 -4.22 10.63
C GLU A 734 -4.84 -5.34 10.70
N LEU A 735 -5.27 -5.86 9.55
CA LEU A 735 -6.15 -7.02 9.46
C LEU A 735 -5.46 -8.28 9.99
N LEU A 736 -4.23 -8.55 9.52
CA LEU A 736 -3.42 -9.67 9.99
C LEU A 736 -3.17 -9.57 11.50
N ASP A 737 -2.75 -8.40 11.98
CA ASP A 737 -2.52 -8.11 13.40
C ASP A 737 -3.80 -8.35 14.23
N PHE A 738 -4.96 -7.91 13.73
CA PHE A 738 -6.22 -8.11 14.42
C PHE A 738 -6.52 -9.60 14.61
N PHE A 739 -6.40 -10.39 13.53
CA PHE A 739 -6.71 -11.82 13.57
C PHE A 739 -5.66 -12.62 14.36
N GLU A 740 -4.39 -12.23 14.32
CA GLU A 740 -3.34 -12.80 15.18
C GLU A 740 -3.63 -12.49 16.65
N GLN A 741 -3.92 -11.23 17.01
CA GLN A 741 -4.09 -10.84 18.41
C GLN A 741 -5.37 -11.38 19.04
N ASN A 742 -6.47 -11.43 18.28
CA ASN A 742 -7.78 -11.83 18.82
C ASN A 742 -8.05 -13.32 18.69
N PHE A 743 -7.46 -14.00 17.70
CA PHE A 743 -7.74 -15.41 17.41
C PHE A 743 -6.48 -16.29 17.30
N GLY A 744 -5.29 -15.69 17.25
CA GLY A 744 -4.03 -16.41 17.04
C GLY A 744 -3.88 -16.95 15.62
N PHE A 745 -4.59 -16.37 14.64
CA PHE A 745 -4.56 -16.86 13.26
C PHE A 745 -3.28 -16.43 12.56
N SER A 746 -2.71 -17.35 11.76
CA SER A 746 -1.68 -17.04 10.78
C SER A 746 -2.19 -16.18 9.63
N SER A 747 -1.29 -15.71 8.78
CA SER A 747 -1.66 -14.99 7.55
C SER A 747 -2.51 -15.85 6.62
N ASP A 748 -2.16 -17.12 6.42
CA ASP A 748 -2.93 -18.06 5.60
C ASP A 748 -4.32 -18.33 6.19
N GLU A 749 -4.43 -18.48 7.51
CA GLU A 749 -5.72 -18.66 8.18
C GLU A 749 -6.56 -17.37 8.13
N THR A 750 -5.92 -16.21 8.24
CA THR A 750 -6.57 -14.91 8.08
C THR A 750 -7.09 -14.75 6.66
N VAL A 751 -6.28 -15.07 5.65
CA VAL A 751 -6.71 -15.08 4.25
C VAL A 751 -7.86 -16.09 4.07
N ALA A 752 -7.74 -17.31 4.60
CA ALA A 752 -8.78 -18.34 4.50
C ALA A 752 -10.10 -17.92 5.17
N ILE A 753 -10.05 -17.28 6.35
CA ILE A 753 -11.26 -16.82 7.04
C ILE A 753 -11.89 -15.61 6.34
N MET A 754 -11.11 -14.78 5.64
CA MET A 754 -11.67 -13.72 4.79
C MET A 754 -12.61 -14.29 3.71
N GLY A 755 -12.42 -15.56 3.31
CA GLY A 755 -13.32 -16.28 2.40
C GLY A 755 -14.75 -16.39 2.90
N ALA A 756 -15.01 -16.18 4.20
CA ALA A 756 -16.36 -16.03 4.74
C ALA A 756 -17.18 -14.95 4.02
N HIS A 757 -16.53 -13.92 3.46
CA HIS A 757 -17.16 -12.87 2.67
C HIS A 757 -17.73 -13.38 1.33
N SER A 758 -17.47 -14.64 0.94
CA SER A 758 -18.14 -15.27 -0.19
C SER A 758 -19.62 -15.58 0.10
N ILE A 759 -20.04 -15.53 1.37
CA ILE A 759 -21.43 -15.76 1.81
C ILE A 759 -21.99 -14.46 2.38
N GLY A 760 -23.20 -14.09 1.96
CA GLY A 760 -23.81 -12.80 2.26
C GLY A 760 -23.58 -11.79 1.14
N ALA A 761 -24.18 -10.61 1.26
CA ALA A 761 -24.06 -9.57 0.25
C ALA A 761 -23.57 -8.29 0.91
N ALA A 762 -22.62 -7.63 0.26
CA ALA A 762 -22.16 -6.32 0.66
C ALA A 762 -23.24 -5.26 0.37
N GLN A 763 -23.44 -4.34 1.31
CA GLN A 763 -24.25 -3.15 1.03
C GLN A 763 -23.36 -2.05 0.49
N ARG A 764 -23.77 -1.44 -0.62
CA ARG A 764 -23.02 -0.36 -1.28
C ARG A 764 -22.62 0.77 -0.33
N GLN A 765 -23.51 1.15 0.57
CA GLN A 765 -23.29 2.22 1.55
C GLN A 765 -22.16 1.91 2.55
N ASN A 766 -21.82 0.64 2.77
CA ASN A 766 -20.79 0.22 3.73
C ASN A 766 -19.49 -0.24 3.06
N SER A 767 -19.56 -0.64 1.79
CA SER A 767 -18.46 -1.31 1.09
C SER A 767 -18.02 -0.64 -0.20
N GLY A 768 -18.81 0.29 -0.75
CA GLY A 768 -18.58 0.87 -2.08
C GLY A 768 -19.02 -0.01 -3.26
N PHE A 769 -19.23 -1.32 -3.07
CA PHE A 769 -19.60 -2.25 -4.15
C PHE A 769 -21.10 -2.19 -4.51
N ASP A 770 -21.41 -2.14 -5.81
CA ASP A 770 -22.78 -2.04 -6.34
C ASP A 770 -23.20 -3.31 -7.11
N GLY A 771 -24.43 -3.78 -6.89
CA GLY A 771 -24.98 -4.99 -7.50
C GLY A 771 -26.03 -5.68 -6.61
N PRO A 772 -26.91 -6.53 -7.16
CA PRO A 772 -27.97 -7.20 -6.39
C PRO A 772 -27.44 -8.13 -5.29
N HIS A 773 -26.15 -8.52 -5.35
CA HIS A 773 -25.48 -9.40 -4.40
C HIS A 773 -24.10 -8.88 -3.91
N GLY A 774 -23.70 -7.64 -4.23
CA GLY A 774 -22.38 -7.11 -3.87
C GLY A 774 -21.23 -7.82 -4.61
N TRP A 775 -20.15 -8.20 -3.92
CA TRP A 775 -18.97 -8.89 -4.46
C TRP A 775 -19.10 -10.42 -4.54
N VAL A 776 -20.32 -10.96 -4.59
CA VAL A 776 -20.53 -12.42 -4.71
C VAL A 776 -21.59 -12.78 -5.73
N ASN A 777 -21.40 -13.91 -6.40
CA ASN A 777 -22.34 -14.43 -7.39
C ASN A 777 -23.58 -15.09 -6.76
N ASN A 778 -23.44 -15.69 -5.57
CA ASN A 778 -24.53 -16.27 -4.81
C ASN A 778 -24.33 -16.05 -3.30
N PRO A 779 -25.12 -15.19 -2.65
CA PRO A 779 -24.92 -14.84 -1.24
C PRO A 779 -25.29 -15.95 -0.26
N ASN A 780 -25.70 -17.14 -0.73
CA ASN A 780 -26.05 -18.29 0.10
C ASN A 780 -25.10 -19.48 -0.09
N GLN A 781 -24.01 -19.32 -0.83
CA GLN A 781 -23.05 -20.39 -1.12
C GLN A 781 -21.61 -19.98 -0.82
N LEU A 782 -20.85 -20.92 -0.26
CA LEU A 782 -19.40 -20.80 -0.20
C LEU A 782 -18.82 -20.94 -1.61
N SER A 783 -17.88 -20.07 -1.96
CA SER A 783 -17.14 -20.13 -3.21
C SER A 783 -15.84 -19.36 -3.09
N ASN A 784 -14.95 -19.51 -4.06
CA ASN A 784 -13.76 -18.66 -4.15
C ASN A 784 -14.06 -17.28 -4.77
N GLY A 785 -15.33 -16.96 -5.06
CA GLY A 785 -15.70 -15.73 -5.74
C GLY A 785 -15.31 -14.45 -5.00
N TYR A 786 -15.18 -14.50 -3.67
CA TYR A 786 -14.61 -13.38 -2.92
C TYR A 786 -13.15 -13.13 -3.29
N TYR A 787 -12.32 -14.19 -3.33
CA TYR A 787 -10.92 -14.08 -3.74
C TYR A 787 -10.79 -13.69 -5.20
N ASP A 788 -11.57 -14.30 -6.09
CA ASP A 788 -11.57 -13.99 -7.52
C ASP A 788 -11.94 -12.52 -7.81
N MET A 789 -12.61 -11.84 -6.87
CA MET A 789 -13.04 -10.44 -7.02
C MET A 789 -12.15 -9.43 -6.31
N ILE A 790 -11.35 -9.85 -5.32
CA ILE A 790 -10.37 -8.98 -4.64
C ILE A 790 -8.94 -9.18 -5.16
N MET A 791 -8.70 -10.27 -5.92
CA MET A 791 -7.53 -10.45 -6.79
C MET A 791 -7.78 -9.78 -8.14
#